data_AF-B9KF25-F1
#
_entry.id   AF-B9KF25-F1
#
_cell.length_a   1.000
_cell.length_b   1.000
_cell.length_c   1.000
_cell.angle_alpha   90.00
_cell.angle_beta   90.00
_cell.angle_gamma   90.00
#
_symmetry.space_group_name_H-M   'P 1'
#
loop_
_entity.id
_entity.type
_entity.pdbx_description
1 polymer ?
#
loop_
_entity_poly.entity_id
_entity_poly.type
_entity_poly.pdbx_seq_one_letter_code
_entity_poly.pdbx_strand_id
1 'polypeptide(L)'
;MFAKIKSVFNIKKKKKNDKYRVAVLFYGHARTYRRTYDFFKKNVLDVNNDIEVDVYIHTWSELEHVDHRHQYKKDLSIAGKPLQRDDVSFIKEKYNPIALKIDNQLSFNEKQRERILKNGFSEKSYIANYNISYSMQECNKLRKKAGKKYDLIILSRLDIIFLKPLKIFEALQNSGQGKIDFLSYNKSDFDDIVFYTYMESNSMELFRNQRKYITGIDLLLIAGNKSIDYICGWHNELLKFPPMGAGPERWITKQIHDYKLNLQLMYYKKPECYTILRSNECSESVNRELFCLNDAKKHWNYEYTRQIYEKLIKINEGYLFEYIHYLADIGYLEVIYKLFFIDFGLEKINKMIELKINDSETAVHLLKFYNLLYNPSIMCCSDKIESKMLNLTYHNNFFELHKLCMENLDFIKKDCGKTQMIVNYAINKMMESDNLSAELAIHVLSLYETSKNINQQRKKYITSCFIDYFEKKREEGFFKCQNSVLIGAILHQVNQDEGKNKYVLKNQNYFQKYNKKSNDIFFVKDNVKDNVKDNVKDNVKDNVKDNVKDNVKDNVKDNVKDNVKIAVCLSGLIRGDFKKVIDNLKSVLIEPLNADLFVFSWDRSVEYPGFCGDSNWVYRLFGADFLKECPEYMKKTSFLQANFPKLYNKLNMEHGVKKIDSAYIQSISKCVAVDTENEEIFLQSLSMDFLSMREKNRAKMFYGIYRSLQMVFEYEKNHNIRYDYLFRVRPDIGLKGNINKAQLMKLQNNEIAVDFFSYGVQDQFFYGRRDIVAELMNLWVYYQNNTDLSKIDSSHYLLHMFFSLKNIFTVKPILQRDVSYAIRGIKFPDVSKELEKDLLNFCSEHYDYGRVKNILQKMFLSYESKEL
;
A
#
# COMPACT_ATOMS: atom_id res chain seq x y z
N MET A 1 -3.15 -56.43 -7.45
CA MET A 1 -3.07 -55.53 -6.28
C MET A 1 -4.45 -55.21 -5.70
N PHE A 2 -5.37 -54.58 -6.44
CA PHE A 2 -6.75 -54.35 -5.97
C PHE A 2 -7.51 -55.62 -5.56
N ALA A 3 -7.32 -56.75 -6.25
CA ALA A 3 -7.87 -58.04 -5.84
C ALA A 3 -7.22 -58.60 -4.55
N LYS A 4 -5.95 -58.28 -4.27
CA LYS A 4 -5.24 -58.62 -3.02
C LYS A 4 -5.67 -57.72 -1.87
N ILE A 5 -5.85 -56.41 -2.09
CA ILE A 5 -6.43 -55.48 -1.12
C ILE A 5 -7.89 -55.85 -0.83
N LYS A 6 -8.70 -56.18 -1.85
CA LYS A 6 -10.07 -56.74 -1.69
C LYS A 6 -10.09 -58.07 -0.95
N SER A 7 -9.10 -58.95 -1.14
CA SER A 7 -9.03 -60.26 -0.46
C SER A 7 -8.45 -60.18 0.96
N VAL A 8 -7.59 -59.18 1.24
CA VAL A 8 -7.06 -58.84 2.57
C VAL A 8 -8.12 -58.13 3.40
N PHE A 9 -8.78 -57.11 2.84
CA PHE A 9 -9.96 -56.47 3.44
C PHE A 9 -11.22 -57.29 3.33
N ASN A 10 -11.15 -58.51 2.78
CA ASN A 10 -12.26 -59.45 2.59
C ASN A 10 -13.54 -58.96 3.27
N ILE A 11 -14.32 -58.13 2.54
CA ILE A 11 -15.75 -57.95 2.82
C ILE A 11 -16.44 -59.28 2.44
N LYS A 12 -15.83 -60.43 2.74
CA LYS A 12 -16.53 -61.64 3.06
C LYS A 12 -17.27 -61.28 4.31
N LYS A 13 -18.57 -61.00 4.16
CA LYS A 13 -19.61 -61.10 5.19
C LYS A 13 -19.01 -61.60 6.52
N LYS A 14 -18.38 -60.70 7.28
CA LYS A 14 -18.26 -60.90 8.71
C LYS A 14 -19.71 -61.07 9.13
N LYS A 15 -20.02 -62.06 9.98
CA LYS A 15 -21.40 -62.25 10.47
C LYS A 15 -21.96 -60.88 10.81
N LYS A 16 -23.27 -60.66 10.59
CA LYS A 16 -23.99 -59.36 10.65
C LYS A 16 -23.65 -58.43 11.86
N ASN A 17 -22.86 -58.91 12.83
CA ASN A 17 -22.41 -58.25 14.06
C ASN A 17 -20.89 -57.95 14.20
N ASP A 18 -19.97 -58.33 13.29
CA ASP A 18 -18.53 -58.00 13.44
C ASP A 18 -18.14 -56.77 12.59
N LYS A 19 -18.16 -55.56 13.18
CA LYS A 19 -17.68 -54.33 12.53
C LYS A 19 -16.15 -54.18 12.65
N TYR A 20 -15.52 -53.43 11.73
CA TYR A 20 -14.13 -52.98 11.93
C TYR A 20 -14.06 -51.96 13.06
N ARG A 21 -12.96 -51.92 13.80
CA ARG A 21 -12.73 -50.99 14.91
C ARG A 21 -11.62 -50.02 14.59
N VAL A 22 -11.91 -48.73 14.67
CA VAL A 22 -10.94 -47.66 14.44
C VAL A 22 -10.86 -46.76 15.67
N ALA A 23 -9.64 -46.47 16.12
CA ALA A 23 -9.42 -45.47 17.16
C ALA A 23 -9.07 -44.12 16.54
N VAL A 24 -9.66 -43.03 17.04
CA VAL A 24 -9.26 -41.65 16.71
C VAL A 24 -8.60 -41.05 17.94
N LEU A 25 -7.32 -40.71 17.81
CA LEU A 25 -6.50 -40.05 18.82
C LEU A 25 -6.44 -38.56 18.50
N PHE A 26 -7.13 -37.74 19.29
CA PHE A 26 -6.97 -36.28 19.23
C PHE A 26 -5.93 -35.82 20.24
N TYR A 27 -4.94 -35.05 19.76
CA TYR A 27 -3.91 -34.45 20.60
C TYR A 27 -3.81 -32.93 20.40
N GLY A 28 -3.19 -32.24 21.36
CA GLY A 28 -2.96 -30.79 21.33
C GLY A 28 -4.10 -29.95 21.90
N HIS A 29 -4.02 -28.63 21.73
CA HIS A 29 -5.00 -27.69 22.27
C HIS A 29 -6.38 -27.77 21.59
N ALA A 30 -7.43 -27.60 22.39
CA ALA A 30 -8.81 -27.49 21.94
C ALA A 30 -9.14 -26.06 21.45
N ARG A 31 -8.49 -25.60 20.36
CA ARG A 31 -8.64 -24.21 19.87
C ARG A 31 -10.01 -23.93 19.27
N THR A 32 -10.38 -24.71 18.26
CA THR A 32 -11.57 -24.52 17.42
C THR A 32 -12.49 -25.74 17.43
N TYR A 33 -12.34 -26.59 18.45
CA TYR A 33 -12.99 -27.90 18.62
C TYR A 33 -14.52 -27.88 18.50
N ARG A 34 -15.19 -26.78 18.90
CA ARG A 34 -16.64 -26.61 18.72
C ARG A 34 -17.02 -26.48 17.25
N ARG A 35 -16.26 -25.68 16.50
CA ARG A 35 -16.49 -25.42 15.06
C ARG A 35 -16.09 -26.60 14.18
N THR A 36 -15.05 -27.33 14.57
CA THR A 36 -14.56 -28.49 13.81
C THR A 36 -15.39 -29.75 14.04
N TYR A 37 -16.09 -29.86 15.18
CA TYR A 37 -16.87 -31.06 15.51
C TYR A 37 -17.90 -31.44 14.46
N ASP A 38 -18.70 -30.48 13.98
CA ASP A 38 -19.76 -30.78 13.02
C ASP A 38 -19.20 -31.36 11.71
N PHE A 39 -18.03 -30.89 11.29
CA PHE A 39 -17.30 -31.42 10.15
C PHE A 39 -16.71 -32.80 10.43
N PHE A 40 -16.14 -33.02 11.62
CA PHE A 40 -15.68 -34.35 12.04
C PHE A 40 -16.83 -35.36 12.08
N LYS A 41 -17.97 -35.00 12.67
CA LYS A 41 -19.17 -35.83 12.69
C LYS A 41 -19.65 -36.13 11.27
N LYS A 42 -19.90 -35.10 10.47
CA LYS A 42 -20.45 -35.24 9.11
C LYS A 42 -19.52 -36.00 8.18
N ASN A 43 -18.23 -35.67 8.18
CA ASN A 43 -17.30 -36.13 7.16
C ASN A 43 -16.38 -37.26 7.62
N VAL A 44 -16.44 -37.67 8.90
CA VAL A 44 -15.70 -38.84 9.39
C VAL A 44 -16.64 -39.84 10.06
N LEU A 45 -17.47 -39.45 11.02
CA LEU A 45 -18.32 -40.40 11.75
C LEU A 45 -19.50 -40.90 10.89
N ASP A 46 -20.31 -39.98 10.36
CA ASP A 46 -21.56 -40.30 9.67
C ASP A 46 -21.30 -41.08 8.35
N VAL A 47 -20.17 -40.83 7.69
CA VAL A 47 -19.77 -41.50 6.42
C VAL A 47 -19.13 -42.87 6.61
N ASN A 48 -18.77 -43.22 7.85
CA ASN A 48 -18.18 -44.50 8.24
C ASN A 48 -19.08 -45.23 9.27
N ASN A 49 -20.40 -45.17 9.09
CA ASN A 49 -21.38 -45.79 10.01
C ASN A 49 -21.35 -47.34 10.01
N ASP A 50 -20.67 -47.93 9.03
CA ASP A 50 -20.42 -49.35 8.85
C ASP A 50 -19.29 -49.89 9.75
N ILE A 51 -18.52 -49.01 10.40
CA ILE A 51 -17.44 -49.36 11.32
C ILE A 51 -17.66 -48.76 12.72
N GLU A 52 -16.98 -49.30 13.72
CA GLU A 52 -17.00 -48.82 15.10
C GLU A 52 -15.82 -47.86 15.31
N VAL A 53 -16.12 -46.59 15.63
CA VAL A 53 -15.11 -45.54 15.85
C VAL A 53 -15.09 -45.16 17.32
N ASP A 54 -13.96 -45.41 17.98
CA ASP A 54 -13.71 -45.01 19.36
C ASP A 54 -12.81 -43.78 19.40
N VAL A 55 -13.16 -42.77 20.21
CA VAL A 55 -12.41 -41.52 20.32
C VAL A 55 -11.62 -41.47 21.62
N TYR A 56 -10.37 -41.02 21.55
CA TYR A 56 -9.48 -40.75 22.68
C TYR A 56 -8.95 -39.33 22.55
N ILE A 57 -8.94 -38.59 23.67
CA ILE A 57 -8.55 -37.19 23.64
C ILE A 57 -7.56 -36.92 24.76
N HIS A 58 -6.40 -36.38 24.38
CA HIS A 58 -5.56 -35.62 25.30
C HIS A 58 -5.56 -34.16 24.86
N THR A 59 -5.86 -33.25 25.76
CA THR A 59 -5.77 -31.81 25.51
C THR A 59 -5.15 -31.07 26.70
N TRP A 60 -4.92 -29.77 26.53
CA TRP A 60 -4.35 -28.94 27.58
C TRP A 60 -5.43 -28.24 28.38
N SER A 61 -5.09 -27.81 29.59
CA SER A 61 -5.94 -27.00 30.47
C SER A 61 -6.21 -25.59 29.95
N GLU A 62 -5.60 -25.20 28.83
CA GLU A 62 -5.82 -23.94 28.12
C GLU A 62 -6.29 -24.19 26.68
N LEU A 63 -7.12 -23.28 26.15
CA LEU A 63 -7.67 -23.34 24.78
C LEU A 63 -6.61 -23.11 23.70
N GLU A 64 -5.61 -22.28 23.99
CA GLU A 64 -4.50 -21.95 23.10
C GLU A 64 -3.31 -21.44 23.91
N HIS A 65 -2.08 -21.73 23.47
CA HIS A 65 -0.86 -21.28 24.15
C HIS A 65 -0.57 -19.78 23.95
N VAL A 66 0.15 -19.16 24.89
CA VAL A 66 0.43 -17.69 24.90
C VAL A 66 1.60 -17.26 23.99
N ASP A 67 2.48 -18.18 23.57
CA ASP A 67 3.73 -17.83 22.86
C ASP A 67 3.54 -17.07 21.53
N HIS A 68 4.02 -15.83 21.44
CA HIS A 68 3.87 -14.96 20.25
C HIS A 68 4.92 -15.26 19.16
N ARG A 69 4.88 -16.46 18.57
CA ARG A 69 5.71 -16.75 17.38
C ARG A 69 5.17 -16.01 16.15
N HIS A 70 6.06 -15.40 15.38
CA HIS A 70 5.78 -14.52 14.23
C HIS A 70 4.98 -15.15 13.05
N GLN A 71 4.74 -16.47 13.06
CA GLN A 71 4.26 -17.20 11.87
C GLN A 71 2.73 -17.22 11.71
N TYR A 72 1.92 -16.85 12.71
CA TYR A 72 0.47 -16.63 12.55
C TYR A 72 -0.10 -15.75 13.68
N LYS A 73 -1.04 -14.85 13.34
CA LYS A 73 -1.76 -14.01 14.32
C LYS A 73 -2.67 -14.93 15.17
N LYS A 74 -2.51 -14.91 16.49
CA LYS A 74 -3.37 -15.68 17.40
C LYS A 74 -4.65 -14.93 17.71
N ASP A 75 -5.72 -15.67 17.96
CA ASP A 75 -6.93 -15.08 18.55
C ASP A 75 -6.68 -14.81 20.04
N LEU A 76 -6.49 -13.52 20.36
CA LEU A 76 -6.30 -13.04 21.73
C LEU A 76 -7.51 -13.33 22.62
N SER A 77 -8.69 -13.58 22.03
CA SER A 77 -9.89 -13.91 22.79
C SER A 77 -9.84 -15.31 23.41
N ILE A 78 -8.92 -16.20 23.00
CA ILE A 78 -8.77 -17.55 23.60
C ILE A 78 -7.33 -17.89 24.02
N ALA A 79 -6.32 -17.15 23.56
CA ALA A 79 -4.93 -17.40 23.93
C ALA A 79 -4.71 -17.27 25.45
N GLY A 80 -4.12 -18.30 26.06
CA GLY A 80 -3.88 -18.40 27.50
C GLY A 80 -5.14 -18.60 28.35
N LYS A 81 -6.33 -18.68 27.74
CA LYS A 81 -7.56 -18.88 28.50
C LYS A 81 -7.72 -20.33 28.93
N PRO A 82 -8.11 -20.59 30.19
CA PRO A 82 -8.34 -21.94 30.67
C PRO A 82 -9.56 -22.57 30.01
N LEU A 83 -9.51 -23.88 29.83
CA LEU A 83 -10.61 -24.73 29.39
C LEU A 83 -11.73 -24.68 30.43
N GLN A 84 -12.91 -24.17 30.06
CA GLN A 84 -14.03 -23.99 30.98
C GLN A 84 -14.80 -25.28 31.21
N ARG A 85 -15.66 -25.32 32.24
CA ARG A 85 -16.55 -26.47 32.50
C ARG A 85 -17.44 -26.79 31.29
N ASP A 86 -17.95 -25.75 30.61
CA ASP A 86 -18.80 -25.90 29.43
C ASP A 86 -18.02 -26.44 28.22
N ASP A 87 -16.71 -26.19 28.17
CA ASP A 87 -15.84 -26.72 27.12
C ASP A 87 -15.61 -28.22 27.32
N VAL A 88 -15.31 -28.61 28.56
CA VAL A 88 -15.17 -30.02 28.94
C VAL A 88 -16.46 -30.78 28.74
N SER A 89 -17.60 -30.18 29.10
CA SER A 89 -18.93 -30.79 28.93
C SER A 89 -19.24 -31.00 27.45
N PHE A 90 -19.01 -30.00 26.60
CA PHE A 90 -19.16 -30.15 25.16
C PHE A 90 -18.29 -31.27 24.58
N ILE A 91 -17.01 -31.35 24.98
CA ILE A 91 -16.12 -32.42 24.51
C ILE A 91 -16.66 -33.80 24.93
N LYS A 92 -17.08 -33.95 26.19
CA LYS A 92 -17.63 -35.22 26.69
C LYS A 92 -18.92 -35.61 25.97
N GLU A 93 -19.83 -34.67 25.76
CA GLU A 93 -21.15 -34.95 25.16
C GLU A 93 -21.07 -35.16 23.65
N LYS A 94 -20.33 -34.31 22.93
CA LYS A 94 -20.29 -34.31 21.47
C LYS A 94 -19.28 -35.31 20.92
N TYR A 95 -18.03 -35.26 21.40
CA TYR A 95 -17.00 -36.18 20.93
C TYR A 95 -17.11 -37.57 21.56
N ASN A 96 -17.83 -37.71 22.68
CA ASN A 96 -18.06 -38.96 23.41
C ASN A 96 -16.80 -39.85 23.53
N PRO A 97 -15.69 -39.32 24.07
CA PRO A 97 -14.43 -40.06 24.13
C PRO A 97 -14.48 -41.20 25.13
N ILE A 98 -13.89 -42.35 24.78
CA ILE A 98 -13.68 -43.49 25.69
C ILE A 98 -12.81 -43.07 26.87
N ALA A 99 -11.83 -42.20 26.63
CA ALA A 99 -11.04 -41.57 27.68
C ALA A 99 -10.60 -40.18 27.28
N LEU A 100 -10.67 -39.26 28.23
CA LEU A 100 -10.24 -37.87 28.13
C LEU A 100 -9.22 -37.57 29.23
N LYS A 101 -8.07 -37.00 28.85
CA LYS A 101 -7.08 -36.45 29.79
C LYS A 101 -6.83 -34.98 29.49
N ILE A 102 -6.81 -34.16 30.53
CA ILE A 102 -6.53 -32.73 30.46
C ILE A 102 -5.36 -32.45 31.39
N ASP A 103 -4.25 -31.98 30.84
CA ASP A 103 -3.03 -31.66 31.60
C ASP A 103 -2.63 -30.18 31.43
N ASN A 104 -1.80 -29.66 32.33
CA ASN A 104 -1.14 -28.38 32.12
C ASN A 104 0.03 -28.56 31.15
N GLN A 105 0.38 -27.51 30.38
CA GLN A 105 1.61 -27.54 29.59
C GLN A 105 2.82 -27.77 30.48
N LEU A 106 3.75 -28.56 29.97
CA LEU A 106 4.99 -28.92 30.64
C LEU A 106 6.02 -27.80 30.54
N SER A 107 6.79 -27.64 31.61
CA SER A 107 8.02 -26.87 31.66
C SER A 107 9.21 -27.81 31.88
N PHE A 108 10.41 -27.36 31.52
CA PHE A 108 11.63 -28.12 31.82
C PHE A 108 11.97 -28.01 33.31
N ASN A 109 12.50 -29.07 33.91
CA ASN A 109 13.12 -29.00 35.23
C ASN A 109 14.56 -28.46 35.14
N GLU A 110 15.21 -28.20 36.29
CA GLU A 110 16.56 -27.62 36.33
C GLU A 110 17.61 -28.46 35.59
N LYS A 111 17.63 -29.77 35.84
CA LYS A 111 18.57 -30.69 35.16
C LYS A 111 18.37 -30.69 33.63
N GLN A 112 17.13 -30.58 33.16
CA GLN A 112 16.82 -30.49 31.74
C GLN A 112 17.27 -29.14 31.16
N ARG A 113 17.05 -28.03 31.86
CA ARG A 113 17.52 -26.70 31.44
C ARG A 113 19.03 -26.64 31.32
N GLU A 114 19.75 -27.12 32.34
CA GLU A 114 21.22 -27.21 32.32
C GLU A 114 21.72 -28.03 31.14
N ARG A 115 21.09 -29.18 30.86
CA ARG A 115 21.44 -30.03 29.72
C ARG A 115 21.19 -29.33 28.38
N ILE A 116 20.08 -28.61 28.23
CA ILE A 116 19.75 -27.85 27.02
C ILE A 116 20.80 -26.77 26.76
N LEU A 117 21.16 -26.01 27.80
CA LEU A 117 22.17 -24.94 27.74
C LEU A 117 23.57 -25.51 27.46
N LYS A 118 23.97 -26.60 28.13
CA LYS A 118 25.26 -27.28 27.90
C LYS A 118 25.42 -27.74 26.45
N ASN A 119 24.34 -28.11 25.80
CA ASN A 119 24.32 -28.52 24.40
C ASN A 119 24.22 -27.34 23.41
N GLY A 120 24.26 -26.08 23.89
CA GLY A 120 24.29 -24.87 23.07
C GLY A 120 22.93 -24.41 22.54
N PHE A 121 21.81 -24.80 23.18
CA PHE A 121 20.47 -24.47 22.71
C PHE A 121 19.65 -23.69 23.75
N SER A 122 18.55 -23.07 23.30
CA SER A 122 17.58 -22.38 24.16
C SER A 122 16.38 -23.28 24.48
N GLU A 123 15.70 -23.05 25.61
CA GLU A 123 14.44 -23.74 25.94
C GLU A 123 13.37 -23.57 24.85
N LYS A 124 13.29 -22.37 24.26
CA LYS A 124 12.36 -22.05 23.17
C LYS A 124 12.56 -22.97 21.96
N SER A 125 13.76 -23.49 21.76
CA SER A 125 14.09 -24.40 20.66
C SER A 125 13.46 -25.79 20.83
N TYR A 126 13.08 -26.20 22.05
CA TYR A 126 12.55 -27.53 22.36
C TYR A 126 11.10 -27.54 22.84
N ILE A 127 10.66 -26.50 23.56
CA ILE A 127 9.42 -26.52 24.35
C ILE A 127 8.16 -26.88 23.55
N ALA A 128 8.08 -26.46 22.29
CA ALA A 128 6.95 -26.76 21.41
C ALA A 128 6.86 -28.26 21.10
N ASN A 129 7.95 -28.88 20.64
CA ASN A 129 7.99 -30.31 20.37
C ASN A 129 7.90 -31.15 21.64
N TYR A 130 8.40 -30.63 22.76
CA TYR A 130 8.30 -31.29 24.07
C TYR A 130 6.85 -31.47 24.50
N ASN A 131 6.05 -30.40 24.42
CA ASN A 131 4.62 -30.47 24.70
C ASN A 131 3.87 -31.31 23.65
N ILE A 132 4.15 -31.13 22.35
CA ILE A 132 3.46 -31.90 21.29
C ILE A 132 3.68 -33.40 21.44
N SER A 133 4.92 -33.85 21.62
CA SER A 133 5.25 -35.27 21.82
C SER A 133 4.59 -35.85 23.06
N TYR A 134 4.54 -35.10 24.15
CA TYR A 134 3.85 -35.51 25.37
C TYR A 134 2.36 -35.76 25.10
N SER A 135 1.71 -34.80 24.43
CA SER A 135 0.29 -34.86 24.08
C SER A 135 -0.04 -36.11 23.24
N MET A 136 0.78 -36.39 22.23
CA MET A 136 0.65 -37.60 21.40
C MET A 136 0.85 -38.89 22.21
N GLN A 137 1.87 -38.91 23.08
CA GLN A 137 2.21 -40.07 23.91
C GLN A 137 1.11 -40.37 24.94
N GLU A 138 0.58 -39.35 25.63
CA GLU A 138 -0.49 -39.51 26.61
C GLU A 138 -1.79 -39.95 25.96
N CYS A 139 -2.15 -39.39 24.80
CA CYS A 139 -3.33 -39.84 24.07
C CYS A 139 -3.22 -41.34 23.70
N ASN A 140 -2.05 -41.78 23.22
CA ASN A 140 -1.83 -43.20 22.92
C ASN A 140 -1.84 -44.09 24.19
N LYS A 141 -1.36 -43.59 25.34
CA LYS A 141 -1.48 -44.30 26.63
C LYS A 141 -2.94 -44.50 27.04
N LEU A 142 -3.82 -43.52 26.80
CA LEU A 142 -5.26 -43.67 27.07
C LEU A 142 -5.86 -44.82 26.26
N ARG A 143 -5.53 -44.88 24.96
CA ARG A 143 -5.92 -45.99 24.08
C ARG A 143 -5.46 -47.34 24.63
N LYS A 144 -4.18 -47.46 25.02
CA LYS A 144 -3.61 -48.71 25.57
C LYS A 144 -4.29 -49.13 26.87
N LYS A 145 -4.54 -48.19 27.79
CA LYS A 145 -5.20 -48.45 29.08
C LYS A 145 -6.63 -48.97 28.91
N ALA A 146 -7.33 -48.58 27.85
CA ALA A 146 -8.68 -49.06 27.58
C ALA A 146 -8.72 -50.56 27.16
N GLY A 147 -7.59 -51.18 26.83
CA GLY A 147 -7.49 -52.61 26.52
C GLY A 147 -8.23 -53.08 25.26
N LYS A 148 -8.81 -52.15 24.49
CA LYS A 148 -9.50 -52.44 23.22
C LYS A 148 -8.49 -52.70 22.10
N LYS A 149 -8.81 -53.65 21.21
CA LYS A 149 -8.05 -53.93 19.98
C LYS A 149 -8.68 -53.19 18.80
N TYR A 150 -7.84 -52.54 18.00
CA TYR A 150 -8.25 -51.74 16.84
C TYR A 150 -7.62 -52.30 15.58
N ASP A 151 -8.32 -52.18 14.46
CA ASP A 151 -7.79 -52.52 13.14
C ASP A 151 -6.91 -51.39 12.60
N LEU A 152 -7.30 -50.13 12.82
CA LEU A 152 -6.55 -48.94 12.40
C LEU A 152 -6.68 -47.81 13.43
N ILE A 153 -5.73 -46.89 13.36
CA ILE A 153 -5.64 -45.79 14.31
C ILE A 153 -5.40 -44.49 13.55
N ILE A 154 -6.30 -43.52 13.73
CA ILE A 154 -6.21 -42.17 13.19
C ILE A 154 -5.59 -41.28 14.26
N LEU A 155 -4.55 -40.54 13.90
CA LEU A 155 -3.99 -39.49 14.74
C LEU A 155 -4.30 -38.14 14.10
N SER A 156 -4.94 -37.25 14.87
CA SER A 156 -5.28 -35.91 14.41
C SER A 156 -5.40 -34.92 15.57
N ARG A 157 -5.89 -33.71 15.31
CA ARG A 157 -6.02 -32.62 16.27
C ARG A 157 -7.43 -32.07 16.29
N LEU A 158 -7.83 -31.50 17.42
CA LEU A 158 -9.17 -30.91 17.62
C LEU A 158 -9.41 -29.65 16.78
N ASP A 159 -8.36 -29.03 16.22
CA ASP A 159 -8.44 -27.85 15.36
C ASP A 159 -8.37 -28.16 13.86
N ILE A 160 -8.56 -29.42 13.48
CA ILE A 160 -8.65 -29.86 12.09
C ILE A 160 -10.11 -29.86 11.63
N ILE A 161 -10.36 -29.20 10.50
CA ILE A 161 -11.64 -29.25 9.79
C ILE A 161 -11.55 -30.24 8.62
N PHE A 162 -12.44 -31.24 8.60
CA PHE A 162 -12.58 -32.18 7.49
C PHE A 162 -13.61 -31.62 6.50
N LEU A 163 -13.17 -31.11 5.36
CA LEU A 163 -14.03 -30.42 4.38
C LEU A 163 -14.76 -31.38 3.44
N LYS A 164 -14.16 -32.53 3.11
CA LYS A 164 -14.74 -33.58 2.27
C LYS A 164 -14.94 -34.87 3.07
N PRO A 165 -15.82 -35.80 2.66
CA PRO A 165 -15.94 -37.11 3.30
C PRO A 165 -14.63 -37.91 3.32
N LEU A 166 -14.17 -38.33 4.49
CA LEU A 166 -13.07 -39.29 4.69
C LEU A 166 -13.66 -40.68 4.94
N LYS A 167 -13.99 -41.42 3.87
CA LYS A 167 -14.35 -42.83 4.01
C LYS A 167 -13.09 -43.67 4.18
N ILE A 168 -12.81 -44.10 5.41
CA ILE A 168 -11.48 -44.50 5.88
C ILE A 168 -10.88 -45.57 4.97
N PHE A 169 -11.55 -46.71 4.80
CA PHE A 169 -11.01 -47.82 4.00
C PHE A 169 -10.98 -47.53 2.49
N GLU A 170 -11.86 -46.67 1.96
CA GLU A 170 -11.83 -46.27 0.55
C GLU A 170 -10.69 -45.30 0.23
N ALA A 171 -10.42 -44.35 1.14
CA ALA A 171 -9.29 -43.43 1.04
C ALA A 171 -7.94 -44.18 1.03
N LEU A 172 -7.88 -45.32 1.72
CA LEU A 172 -6.74 -46.24 1.69
C LEU A 172 -6.69 -47.07 0.41
N GLN A 173 -7.82 -47.44 -0.20
CA GLN A 173 -7.87 -48.23 -1.44
C GLN A 173 -7.46 -47.44 -2.69
N ASN A 174 -7.84 -46.16 -2.79
CA ASN A 174 -7.51 -45.30 -3.93
C ASN A 174 -6.05 -44.80 -3.93
N SER A 175 -5.26 -45.18 -2.91
CA SER A 175 -3.83 -44.86 -2.80
C SER A 175 -2.92 -45.43 -3.90
N GLY A 176 -3.42 -46.38 -4.69
CA GLY A 176 -2.66 -47.03 -5.77
C GLY A 176 -2.96 -46.55 -7.19
N GLN A 177 -3.75 -45.48 -7.41
CA GLN A 177 -4.10 -45.03 -8.77
C GLN A 177 -2.99 -44.25 -9.49
N GLY A 178 -1.97 -43.76 -8.78
CA GLY A 178 -0.69 -43.40 -9.39
C GLY A 178 0.25 -44.60 -9.36
N LYS A 179 0.98 -44.90 -10.45
CA LYS A 179 2.11 -45.86 -10.47
C LYS A 179 3.17 -45.46 -9.42
N ILE A 180 2.95 -45.81 -8.16
CA ILE A 180 3.94 -45.71 -7.08
C ILE A 180 3.97 -47.09 -6.44
N ASP A 181 5.00 -47.83 -6.83
CA ASP A 181 5.26 -49.20 -6.39
C ASP A 181 6.10 -49.13 -5.12
N PHE A 182 5.46 -49.02 -3.95
CA PHE A 182 6.11 -49.33 -2.67
C PHE A 182 5.70 -50.72 -2.22
N LEU A 183 6.40 -51.69 -2.82
CA LEU A 183 6.63 -53.05 -2.35
C LEU A 183 5.37 -53.95 -2.17
N SER A 184 5.44 -55.10 -2.84
CA SER A 184 4.55 -56.23 -2.68
C SER A 184 4.44 -56.67 -1.21
N TYR A 185 3.22 -56.73 -0.66
CA TYR A 185 3.03 -57.19 0.73
C TYR A 185 1.91 -58.20 0.94
N ASN A 186 2.06 -58.92 2.05
CA ASN A 186 1.29 -60.04 2.58
C ASN A 186 0.50 -59.59 3.83
N LYS A 187 -0.23 -60.53 4.44
CA LYS A 187 -1.26 -60.26 5.46
C LYS A 187 -0.72 -59.81 6.84
N SER A 188 0.59 -59.85 7.06
CA SER A 188 1.28 -59.48 8.32
C SER A 188 1.73 -58.01 8.38
N ASP A 189 1.52 -57.22 7.32
CA ASP A 189 2.17 -55.92 7.11
C ASP A 189 1.34 -54.69 7.56
N PHE A 190 0.19 -54.90 8.21
CA PHE A 190 -0.69 -53.80 8.65
C PHE A 190 -0.29 -53.17 9.99
N ASP A 191 0.44 -53.88 10.85
CA ASP A 191 0.91 -53.29 12.11
C ASP A 191 2.02 -52.26 11.89
N ASP A 192 2.81 -52.43 10.83
CA ASP A 192 3.98 -51.61 10.49
C ASP A 192 3.70 -50.53 9.41
N ILE A 193 2.43 -50.28 9.06
CA ILE A 193 2.03 -49.30 8.05
C ILE A 193 1.64 -47.92 8.62
N VAL A 194 1.97 -46.87 7.86
CA VAL A 194 1.62 -45.47 8.13
C VAL A 194 1.12 -44.83 6.84
N PHE A 195 -0.15 -44.44 6.82
CA PHE A 195 -0.75 -43.63 5.77
C PHE A 195 -0.72 -42.15 6.15
N TYR A 196 -0.22 -41.30 5.27
CA TYR A 196 -0.14 -39.86 5.50
C TYR A 196 -0.68 -39.06 4.32
N THR A 197 -1.19 -37.87 4.61
CA THR A 197 -1.73 -36.92 3.65
C THR A 197 -0.64 -36.03 3.03
N TYR A 198 -0.93 -35.38 1.90
CA TYR A 198 -0.01 -34.43 1.26
C TYR A 198 -0.66 -33.07 1.00
N MET A 199 0.18 -32.06 0.76
CA MET A 199 -0.24 -30.80 0.14
C MET A 199 0.02 -30.83 -1.37
N GLU A 200 -0.99 -30.53 -2.17
CA GLU A 200 -0.82 -30.45 -3.62
C GLU A 200 -0.02 -29.18 -3.98
N SER A 201 1.09 -29.33 -4.70
CA SER A 201 1.82 -28.21 -5.29
C SER A 201 1.60 -28.19 -6.79
N ASN A 202 1.70 -27.01 -7.42
CA ASN A 202 1.65 -26.85 -8.89
C ASN A 202 2.83 -27.54 -9.63
N SER A 203 3.65 -28.35 -8.95
CA SER A 203 4.88 -28.95 -9.47
C SER A 203 5.05 -30.36 -8.91
N MET A 204 4.28 -31.30 -9.46
CA MET A 204 4.22 -32.71 -9.02
C MET A 204 5.55 -33.47 -9.19
N GLU A 205 6.51 -32.94 -9.94
CA GLU A 205 7.86 -33.51 -10.10
C GLU A 205 8.76 -33.37 -8.87
N LEU A 206 8.57 -32.34 -8.03
CA LEU A 206 9.40 -32.12 -6.83
C LEU A 206 9.13 -33.13 -5.71
N PHE A 207 7.93 -33.75 -5.69
CA PHE A 207 7.57 -34.80 -4.73
C PHE A 207 8.24 -36.14 -5.04
N ARG A 208 8.65 -36.38 -6.29
CA ARG A 208 9.13 -37.68 -6.76
C ARG A 208 10.56 -38.02 -6.33
N ASN A 209 11.36 -37.01 -5.94
CA ASN A 209 12.81 -37.18 -5.78
C ASN A 209 13.41 -36.80 -4.42
N GLN A 210 12.62 -36.45 -3.39
CA GLN A 210 13.24 -36.07 -2.11
C GLN A 210 12.48 -36.60 -0.89
N ARG A 211 13.19 -37.32 -0.02
CA ARG A 211 12.87 -37.61 1.39
C ARG A 211 12.62 -36.35 2.26
N LYS A 212 12.45 -35.16 1.66
CA LYS A 212 12.53 -33.85 2.34
C LYS A 212 11.21 -33.15 2.60
N TYR A 213 10.06 -33.59 2.08
CA TYR A 213 8.81 -32.84 2.27
C TYR A 213 7.59 -33.72 2.54
N ILE A 214 7.54 -34.25 3.76
CA ILE A 214 6.32 -34.79 4.38
C ILE A 214 5.60 -33.60 5.04
N THR A 215 4.69 -32.95 4.32
CA THR A 215 3.95 -31.79 4.84
C THR A 215 2.60 -32.25 5.39
N GLY A 216 2.31 -31.94 6.66
CA GLY A 216 1.01 -32.21 7.29
C GLY A 216 0.80 -33.62 7.86
N ILE A 217 1.83 -34.46 7.95
CA ILE A 217 1.76 -35.78 8.61
C ILE A 217 1.43 -35.67 10.10
N ASP A 218 1.80 -34.56 10.73
CA ASP A 218 1.43 -34.26 12.11
C ASP A 218 -0.05 -33.90 12.24
N LEU A 219 -0.68 -33.40 11.19
CA LEU A 219 -2.07 -32.95 11.25
C LEU A 219 -3.05 -34.12 11.12
N LEU A 220 -2.75 -35.07 10.23
CA LEU A 220 -3.58 -36.23 9.97
C LEU A 220 -2.74 -37.39 9.42
N LEU A 221 -2.77 -38.53 10.13
CA LEU A 221 -2.24 -39.80 9.65
C LEU A 221 -3.13 -40.97 10.12
N ILE A 222 -3.05 -42.09 9.40
CA ILE A 222 -3.71 -43.35 9.76
C ILE A 222 -2.64 -44.43 9.84
N ALA A 223 -2.52 -45.15 10.95
CA ALA A 223 -1.47 -46.13 11.17
C ALA A 223 -1.97 -47.42 11.80
N GLY A 224 -1.16 -48.48 11.67
CA GLY A 224 -1.32 -49.73 12.41
C GLY A 224 -1.00 -49.59 13.90
N ASN A 225 -1.31 -50.63 14.69
CA ASN A 225 -1.15 -50.59 16.15
C ASN A 225 0.31 -50.42 16.58
N LYS A 226 1.23 -51.14 15.95
CA LYS A 226 2.66 -51.07 16.27
C LYS A 226 3.27 -49.75 15.76
N SER A 227 2.87 -49.32 14.57
CA SER A 227 3.32 -48.06 13.98
C SER A 227 2.94 -46.84 14.80
N ILE A 228 1.69 -46.75 15.29
CA ILE A 228 1.29 -45.59 16.10
C ILE A 228 2.07 -45.53 17.42
N ASP A 229 2.43 -46.70 17.97
CA ASP A 229 3.17 -46.78 19.22
C ASP A 229 4.56 -46.17 19.11
N TYR A 230 5.23 -46.39 17.96
CA TYR A 230 6.49 -45.74 17.65
C TYR A 230 6.30 -44.26 17.30
N ILE A 231 5.30 -43.91 16.49
CA ILE A 231 5.02 -42.51 16.11
C ILE A 231 4.75 -41.62 17.34
N CYS A 232 4.09 -42.14 18.36
CA CYS A 232 3.84 -41.41 19.61
C CYS A 232 4.94 -41.62 20.68
N GLY A 233 6.03 -42.32 20.36
CA GLY A 233 7.02 -42.84 21.32
C GLY A 233 8.28 -41.99 21.56
N TRP A 234 8.38 -40.79 21.00
CA TRP A 234 9.64 -40.02 20.97
C TRP A 234 9.81 -38.96 22.06
N HIS A 235 8.82 -38.76 22.94
CA HIS A 235 8.87 -37.72 23.99
C HIS A 235 10.11 -37.82 24.89
N ASN A 236 10.44 -39.02 25.35
CA ASN A 236 11.56 -39.28 26.27
C ASN A 236 12.94 -39.16 25.58
N GLU A 237 12.98 -39.25 24.25
CA GLU A 237 14.21 -39.20 23.45
C GLU A 237 14.52 -37.78 22.98
N LEU A 238 13.57 -36.86 23.09
CA LEU A 238 13.63 -35.52 22.50
C LEU A 238 14.87 -34.72 22.93
N LEU A 239 15.23 -34.75 24.21
CA LEU A 239 16.38 -34.03 24.77
C LEU A 239 17.73 -34.71 24.51
N LYS A 240 17.74 -35.87 23.83
CA LYS A 240 18.97 -36.57 23.43
C LYS A 240 19.49 -36.12 22.05
N PHE A 241 18.68 -35.38 21.28
CA PHE A 241 19.05 -34.90 19.95
C PHE A 241 18.97 -33.38 19.86
N PRO A 242 19.72 -32.74 18.93
CA PRO A 242 19.53 -31.33 18.58
C PRO A 242 18.08 -31.00 18.18
N PRO A 243 17.63 -29.74 18.34
CA PRO A 243 16.25 -29.36 18.00
C PRO A 243 16.04 -29.44 16.48
N MET A 244 15.06 -30.23 16.05
CA MET A 244 14.80 -30.51 14.62
C MET A 244 13.81 -29.54 13.95
N GLY A 245 13.72 -28.28 14.42
CA GLY A 245 12.75 -27.28 13.95
C GLY A 245 11.51 -27.17 14.84
N ALA A 246 10.57 -26.28 14.50
CA ALA A 246 9.46 -25.91 15.38
C ALA A 246 8.25 -26.88 15.36
N GLY A 247 8.16 -27.74 14.35
CA GLY A 247 7.05 -28.68 14.15
C GLY A 247 7.47 -30.16 14.32
N PRO A 248 6.52 -31.05 14.65
CA PRO A 248 6.78 -32.46 14.96
C PRO A 248 6.98 -33.34 13.70
N GLU A 249 6.77 -32.83 12.49
CA GLU A 249 6.81 -33.61 11.23
C GLU A 249 8.15 -34.31 11.03
N ARG A 250 9.26 -33.63 11.38
CA ARG A 250 10.61 -34.22 11.29
C ARG A 250 10.82 -35.33 12.30
N TRP A 251 10.23 -35.21 13.50
CA TRP A 251 10.29 -36.26 14.52
C TRP A 251 9.49 -37.49 14.12
N ILE A 252 8.28 -37.29 13.58
CA ILE A 252 7.45 -38.39 13.07
C ILE A 252 8.16 -39.10 11.91
N THR A 253 8.74 -38.34 10.98
CA THR A 253 9.54 -38.88 9.88
C THR A 253 10.74 -39.70 10.39
N LYS A 254 11.42 -39.22 11.43
CA LYS A 254 12.51 -39.96 12.08
C LYS A 254 12.02 -41.27 12.68
N GLN A 255 10.89 -41.29 13.39
CA GLN A 255 10.33 -42.54 13.94
C GLN A 255 10.01 -43.55 12.82
N ILE A 256 9.38 -43.09 11.73
CA ILE A 256 9.10 -43.93 10.55
C ILE A 256 10.38 -44.56 10.00
N HIS A 257 11.44 -43.76 9.87
CA HIS A 257 12.73 -44.24 9.38
C HIS A 257 13.41 -45.21 10.35
N ASP A 258 13.55 -44.84 11.62
CA ASP A 258 14.30 -45.60 12.63
C ASP A 258 13.68 -46.97 12.91
N TYR A 259 12.34 -47.06 12.88
CA TYR A 259 11.60 -48.31 13.09
C TYR A 259 11.23 -49.02 11.78
N LYS A 260 11.74 -48.55 10.62
CA LYS A 260 11.49 -49.12 9.29
C LYS A 260 10.01 -49.31 8.99
N LEU A 261 9.19 -48.33 9.37
CA LEU A 261 7.75 -48.35 9.12
C LEU A 261 7.46 -48.11 7.63
N ASN A 262 6.42 -48.76 7.13
CA ASN A 262 5.98 -48.66 5.75
C ASN A 262 5.11 -47.40 5.55
N LEU A 263 5.72 -46.35 4.97
CA LEU A 263 5.05 -45.07 4.73
C LEU A 263 4.32 -45.07 3.38
N GLN A 264 3.03 -44.76 3.40
CA GLN A 264 2.13 -44.80 2.25
C GLN A 264 1.34 -43.50 2.13
N LEU A 265 1.11 -43.06 0.88
CA LEU A 265 0.35 -41.84 0.62
C LEU A 265 -1.15 -42.10 0.70
N MET A 266 -1.90 -41.26 1.41
CA MET A 266 -3.36 -41.25 1.43
C MET A 266 -3.89 -40.18 0.48
N TYR A 267 -4.80 -40.55 -0.42
CA TYR A 267 -5.41 -39.62 -1.40
C TYR A 267 -6.53 -38.80 -0.75
N TYR A 268 -6.10 -37.95 0.19
CA TYR A 268 -6.94 -37.08 0.98
C TYR A 268 -6.15 -35.80 1.29
N LYS A 269 -6.07 -34.92 0.29
CA LYS A 269 -5.11 -33.80 0.26
C LYS A 269 -5.51 -32.61 1.13
N LYS A 270 -4.51 -31.90 1.64
CA LYS A 270 -4.65 -30.57 2.26
C LYS A 270 -4.33 -29.48 1.22
N PRO A 271 -5.07 -28.35 1.16
CA PRO A 271 -6.18 -27.96 2.03
C PRO A 271 -7.56 -28.49 1.60
N GLU A 272 -7.69 -29.11 0.43
CA GLU A 272 -9.01 -29.36 -0.17
C GLU A 272 -9.92 -30.33 0.60
N CYS A 273 -9.35 -31.40 1.15
CA CYS A 273 -10.10 -32.42 1.88
C CYS A 273 -10.13 -32.12 3.37
N TYR A 274 -9.07 -31.50 3.91
CA TYR A 274 -9.00 -31.04 5.29
C TYR A 274 -7.99 -29.91 5.42
N THR A 275 -8.19 -29.04 6.41
CA THR A 275 -7.24 -27.98 6.75
C THR A 275 -7.24 -27.69 8.26
N ILE A 276 -6.36 -26.81 8.71
CA ILE A 276 -6.37 -26.32 10.10
C ILE A 276 -7.34 -25.16 10.15
N LEU A 277 -8.37 -25.24 11.00
CA LEU A 277 -9.23 -24.09 11.30
C LEU A 277 -8.58 -23.29 12.43
N ARG A 278 -7.93 -22.19 12.08
CA ARG A 278 -7.23 -21.36 13.07
C ARG A 278 -8.23 -20.56 13.89
N SER A 279 -7.92 -20.28 15.15
CA SER A 279 -8.81 -19.48 16.01
C SER A 279 -9.00 -18.05 15.53
N ASN A 280 -8.01 -17.50 14.83
CA ASN A 280 -8.09 -16.17 14.20
C ASN A 280 -8.81 -16.17 12.85
N GLU A 281 -9.17 -17.33 12.28
CA GLU A 281 -10.06 -17.42 11.12
C GLU A 281 -11.47 -17.05 11.60
N CYS A 282 -11.68 -15.74 11.61
CA CYS A 282 -12.90 -15.03 11.91
C CYS A 282 -14.10 -15.66 11.20
N SER A 283 -15.28 -15.57 11.83
CA SER A 283 -16.53 -15.98 11.19
C SER A 283 -16.67 -15.30 9.82
N GLU A 284 -17.36 -15.95 8.87
CA GLU A 284 -17.64 -15.39 7.54
C GLU A 284 -18.23 -13.97 7.62
N SER A 285 -18.99 -13.68 8.69
CA SER A 285 -19.49 -12.35 9.01
C SER A 285 -18.40 -11.30 9.26
N VAL A 286 -17.34 -11.61 10.01
CA VAL A 286 -16.25 -10.65 10.30
C VAL A 286 -15.35 -10.44 9.08
N ASN A 287 -15.08 -11.49 8.30
CA ASN A 287 -14.32 -11.33 7.04
C ASN A 287 -15.05 -10.40 6.06
N ARG A 288 -16.38 -10.51 5.98
CA ARG A 288 -17.21 -9.61 5.18
C ARG A 288 -17.13 -8.16 5.68
N GLU A 289 -17.28 -7.94 6.99
CA GLU A 289 -17.20 -6.59 7.56
C GLU A 289 -15.79 -5.99 7.41
N LEU A 290 -14.71 -6.78 7.55
CA LEU A 290 -13.34 -6.32 7.28
C LEU A 290 -13.11 -5.95 5.81
N PHE A 291 -13.69 -6.71 4.88
CA PHE A 291 -13.66 -6.35 3.46
C PHE A 291 -14.38 -5.01 3.23
N CYS A 292 -15.60 -4.87 3.74
CA CYS A 292 -16.37 -3.62 3.67
C CYS A 292 -15.62 -2.46 4.33
N LEU A 293 -14.93 -2.69 5.45
CA LEU A 293 -14.15 -1.66 6.15
C LEU A 293 -13.03 -1.11 5.26
N ASN A 294 -12.27 -1.99 4.63
CA ASN A 294 -11.18 -1.61 3.73
C ASN A 294 -11.70 -0.88 2.49
N ASP A 295 -12.82 -1.35 1.93
CA ASP A 295 -13.47 -0.70 0.80
C ASP A 295 -13.99 0.70 1.16
N ALA A 296 -14.67 0.86 2.30
CA ALA A 296 -15.17 2.15 2.79
C ALA A 296 -14.03 3.15 3.00
N LYS A 297 -12.91 2.71 3.59
CA LYS A 297 -11.70 3.53 3.76
C LYS A 297 -11.11 3.97 2.42
N LYS A 298 -11.06 3.10 1.41
CA LYS A 298 -10.57 3.42 0.06
C LYS A 298 -11.43 4.47 -0.65
N HIS A 299 -12.72 4.48 -0.38
CA HIS A 299 -13.68 5.43 -0.95
C HIS A 299 -13.87 6.71 -0.11
N TRP A 300 -13.17 6.83 1.02
CA TRP A 300 -13.31 7.92 2.00
C TRP A 300 -14.76 8.06 2.51
N ASN A 301 -15.44 6.93 2.72
CA ASN A 301 -16.77 6.90 3.33
C ASN A 301 -16.65 6.79 4.85
N TYR A 302 -16.41 7.93 5.50
CA TYR A 302 -16.13 8.00 6.94
C TYR A 302 -17.30 7.52 7.80
N GLU A 303 -18.53 7.90 7.44
CA GLU A 303 -19.73 7.48 8.17
C GLU A 303 -19.92 5.97 8.12
N TYR A 304 -19.83 5.38 6.92
CA TYR A 304 -19.95 3.94 6.77
C TYR A 304 -18.80 3.18 7.46
N THR A 305 -17.59 3.75 7.44
CA THR A 305 -16.44 3.19 8.17
C THR A 305 -16.71 3.08 9.67
N ARG A 306 -17.32 4.11 10.28
CA ARG A 306 -17.73 4.08 11.70
C ARG A 306 -18.77 3.01 11.97
N GLN A 307 -19.83 2.95 11.15
CA GLN A 307 -20.90 1.95 11.29
C GLN A 307 -20.36 0.51 11.21
N ILE A 308 -19.37 0.26 10.34
CA ILE A 308 -18.71 -1.05 10.24
C ILE A 308 -17.89 -1.35 11.50
N TYR A 309 -17.13 -0.39 12.02
CA TYR A 309 -16.42 -0.57 13.29
C TYR A 309 -17.36 -0.88 14.46
N GLU A 310 -18.50 -0.19 14.55
CA GLU A 310 -19.51 -0.46 15.58
C GLU A 310 -20.08 -1.88 15.47
N LYS A 311 -20.29 -2.38 14.25
CA LYS A 311 -20.67 -3.79 14.02
C LYS A 311 -19.55 -4.75 14.42
N LEU A 312 -18.31 -4.46 14.03
CA LEU A 312 -17.15 -5.29 14.34
C LEU A 312 -16.94 -5.41 15.85
N ILE A 313 -17.09 -4.32 16.61
CA ILE A 313 -16.95 -4.31 18.07
C ILE A 313 -18.04 -5.17 18.74
N LYS A 314 -19.27 -5.14 18.24
CA LYS A 314 -20.36 -6.00 18.73
C LYS A 314 -20.06 -7.49 18.51
N ILE A 315 -19.32 -7.83 17.45
CA ILE A 315 -18.94 -9.22 17.15
C ILE A 315 -17.67 -9.62 17.91
N ASN A 316 -16.68 -8.73 17.97
CA ASN A 316 -15.40 -8.94 18.62
C ASN A 316 -14.89 -7.60 19.19
N GLU A 317 -14.92 -7.47 20.51
CA GLU A 317 -14.47 -6.27 21.23
C GLU A 317 -12.98 -5.95 21.01
N GLY A 318 -12.18 -6.88 20.46
CA GLY A 318 -10.79 -6.67 20.10
C GLY A 318 -10.55 -5.57 19.05
N TYR A 319 -11.59 -5.15 18.32
CA TYR A 319 -11.51 -4.02 17.37
C TYR A 319 -11.72 -2.64 18.02
N LEU A 320 -12.01 -2.60 19.33
CA LEU A 320 -12.33 -1.35 20.03
C LEU A 320 -11.21 -0.31 19.94
N PHE A 321 -9.97 -0.71 20.21
CA PHE A 321 -8.83 0.22 20.19
C PHE A 321 -8.45 0.67 18.77
N GLU A 322 -8.63 -0.19 17.77
CA GLU A 322 -8.49 0.21 16.36
C GLU A 322 -9.54 1.28 15.99
N TYR A 323 -10.79 1.10 16.43
CA TYR A 323 -11.84 2.10 16.22
C TYR A 323 -11.55 3.41 16.94
N ILE A 324 -11.08 3.35 18.19
CA ILE A 324 -10.68 4.54 18.97
C ILE A 324 -9.56 5.31 18.27
N HIS A 325 -8.54 4.60 17.76
CA HIS A 325 -7.47 5.22 16.99
C HIS A 325 -8.04 5.92 15.75
N TYR A 326 -8.92 5.24 15.01
CA TYR A 326 -9.60 5.83 13.86
C TYR A 326 -10.41 7.09 14.24
N LEU A 327 -11.23 7.03 15.31
CA LEU A 327 -12.01 8.17 15.80
C LEU A 327 -11.14 9.35 16.22
N ALA A 328 -9.98 9.09 16.82
CA ALA A 328 -9.02 10.12 17.20
C ALA A 328 -8.46 10.83 15.96
N ASP A 329 -8.22 10.09 14.88
CA ASP A 329 -7.77 10.66 13.61
C ASP A 329 -8.81 11.51 12.91
N ILE A 330 -10.08 11.16 13.02
CA ILE A 330 -11.17 11.96 12.45
C ILE A 330 -11.75 12.98 13.44
N GLY A 331 -11.18 13.12 14.64
CA GLY A 331 -11.56 14.15 15.61
C GLY A 331 -12.90 13.94 16.31
N TYR A 332 -13.31 12.69 16.57
CA TYR A 332 -14.54 12.35 17.31
C TYR A 332 -14.23 11.98 18.76
N LEU A 333 -13.77 12.96 19.53
CA LEU A 333 -13.33 12.77 20.92
C LEU A 333 -14.49 12.44 21.86
N GLU A 334 -15.66 13.03 21.65
CA GLU A 334 -16.87 12.76 22.43
C GLU A 334 -17.32 11.29 22.32
N VAL A 335 -17.12 10.68 21.15
CA VAL A 335 -17.46 9.26 20.92
C VAL A 335 -16.47 8.37 21.66
N ILE A 336 -15.17 8.71 21.64
CA ILE A 336 -14.16 7.99 22.42
C ILE A 336 -14.45 8.09 23.92
N TYR A 337 -14.84 9.27 24.40
CA TYR A 337 -15.23 9.47 25.79
C TYR A 337 -16.40 8.56 26.17
N LYS A 338 -17.47 8.57 25.37
CA LYS A 338 -18.62 7.68 25.59
C LYS A 338 -18.20 6.21 25.62
N LEU A 339 -17.36 5.76 24.69
CA LEU A 339 -16.86 4.39 24.66
C LEU A 339 -16.07 4.02 25.93
N PHE A 340 -15.17 4.88 26.39
CA PHE A 340 -14.34 4.62 27.56
C PHE A 340 -15.10 4.65 28.89
N PHE A 341 -15.95 5.65 29.09
CA PHE A 341 -16.49 5.94 30.41
C PHE A 341 -17.94 5.48 30.58
N ILE A 342 -18.70 5.33 29.48
CA ILE A 342 -20.13 5.01 29.52
C ILE A 342 -20.38 3.59 28.99
N ASP A 343 -19.99 3.30 27.75
CA ASP A 343 -20.40 2.06 27.07
C ASP A 343 -19.61 0.83 27.57
N PHE A 344 -18.29 0.95 27.77
CA PHE A 344 -17.44 -0.14 28.28
C PHE A 344 -17.09 0.01 29.76
N GLY A 345 -16.87 1.25 30.22
CA GLY A 345 -16.41 1.56 31.58
C GLY A 345 -14.91 1.34 31.78
N LEU A 346 -14.32 2.14 32.67
CA LEU A 346 -12.87 2.18 32.91
C LEU A 346 -12.26 0.84 33.33
N GLU A 347 -12.96 0.07 34.16
CA GLU A 347 -12.47 -1.22 34.65
C GLU A 347 -12.23 -2.20 33.49
N LYS A 348 -13.21 -2.30 32.58
CA LYS A 348 -13.11 -3.17 31.40
C LYS A 348 -12.03 -2.69 30.44
N ILE A 349 -11.93 -1.38 30.21
CA ILE A 349 -10.89 -0.79 29.36
C ILE A 349 -9.49 -1.08 29.91
N ASN A 350 -9.26 -0.88 31.21
CA ASN A 350 -7.96 -1.16 31.83
C ASN A 350 -7.59 -2.65 31.71
N LYS A 351 -8.55 -3.54 31.93
CA LYS A 351 -8.36 -4.99 31.71
C LYS A 351 -8.02 -5.31 30.26
N MET A 352 -8.66 -4.66 29.29
CA MET A 352 -8.33 -4.83 27.86
C MET A 352 -6.93 -4.32 27.51
N ILE A 353 -6.46 -3.24 28.16
CA ILE A 353 -5.09 -2.71 28.02
C ILE A 353 -4.06 -3.69 28.59
N GLU A 354 -4.31 -4.27 29.76
CA GLU A 354 -3.45 -5.29 30.37
C GLU A 354 -3.27 -6.51 29.48
N LEU A 355 -4.32 -6.88 28.73
CA LEU A 355 -4.32 -7.96 27.75
C LEU A 355 -3.56 -7.61 26.45
N LYS A 356 -3.02 -6.40 26.31
CA LYS A 356 -2.24 -5.93 25.15
C LYS A 356 -2.92 -6.19 23.80
N ILE A 357 -4.23 -5.90 23.74
CA ILE A 357 -4.98 -5.90 22.48
C ILE A 357 -4.35 -4.89 21.50
N ASN A 358 -4.43 -5.14 20.19
CA ASN A 358 -3.90 -4.22 19.17
C ASN A 358 -4.32 -2.77 19.44
N ASP A 359 -3.42 -1.81 19.18
CA ASP A 359 -3.62 -0.37 19.43
C ASP A 359 -3.87 0.02 20.91
N SER A 360 -3.64 -0.87 21.88
CA SER A 360 -3.81 -0.54 23.32
C SER A 360 -2.93 0.62 23.80
N GLU A 361 -1.79 0.86 23.16
CA GLU A 361 -0.92 2.01 23.46
C GLU A 361 -1.62 3.35 23.18
N THR A 362 -2.31 3.45 22.05
CA THR A 362 -3.12 4.63 21.71
C THR A 362 -4.21 4.85 22.75
N ALA A 363 -4.85 3.78 23.23
CA ALA A 363 -5.84 3.86 24.30
C ALA A 363 -5.25 4.34 25.63
N VAL A 364 -4.06 3.86 26.02
CA VAL A 364 -3.34 4.35 27.21
C VAL A 364 -3.04 5.84 27.09
N HIS A 365 -2.56 6.29 25.94
CA HIS A 365 -2.27 7.71 25.70
C HIS A 365 -3.55 8.56 25.74
N LEU A 366 -4.66 8.08 25.20
CA LEU A 366 -5.95 8.77 25.24
C LEU A 366 -6.56 8.80 26.64
N LEU A 367 -6.47 7.73 27.42
CA LEU A 367 -6.89 7.73 28.83
C LEU A 367 -6.08 8.73 29.66
N LYS A 368 -4.75 8.75 29.50
CA LYS A 368 -3.90 9.76 30.14
C LYS A 368 -4.29 11.16 29.68
N PHE A 369 -4.56 11.35 28.39
CA PHE A 369 -5.04 12.61 27.83
C PHE A 369 -6.35 13.07 28.48
N TYR A 370 -7.37 12.20 28.57
CA TYR A 370 -8.63 12.53 29.23
C TYR A 370 -8.44 12.80 30.72
N ASN A 371 -7.67 11.98 31.44
CA ASN A 371 -7.41 12.20 32.87
C ASN A 371 -6.68 13.52 33.15
N LEU A 372 -5.81 13.98 32.24
CA LEU A 372 -5.07 15.24 32.39
C LEU A 372 -5.90 16.48 32.03
N LEU A 373 -6.94 16.33 31.21
CA LEU A 373 -7.72 17.45 30.67
C LEU A 373 -9.16 17.49 31.16
N TYR A 374 -9.67 16.38 31.71
CA TYR A 374 -11.08 16.14 31.99
C TYR A 374 -11.24 15.39 33.32
N ASN A 375 -11.50 16.12 34.40
CA ASN A 375 -11.98 15.52 35.65
C ASN A 375 -13.50 15.34 35.56
N PRO A 376 -14.04 14.10 35.55
CA PRO A 376 -15.47 13.83 35.38
C PRO A 376 -16.35 14.46 36.46
N SER A 377 -15.76 14.88 37.58
CA SER A 377 -16.48 15.33 38.77
C SER A 377 -16.68 16.86 38.83
N ILE A 378 -15.92 17.67 38.06
CA ILE A 378 -15.89 19.14 38.27
C ILE A 378 -15.78 19.97 36.97
N MET A 379 -15.38 19.43 35.81
CA MET A 379 -15.12 20.23 34.59
C MET A 379 -14.29 21.52 34.84
N CYS A 380 -13.35 21.50 35.79
CA CYS A 380 -12.43 22.61 35.99
C CYS A 380 -11.40 22.63 34.85
N CYS A 381 -11.37 23.74 34.10
CA CYS A 381 -10.37 23.99 33.08
C CYS A 381 -9.00 24.24 33.73
N SER A 382 -7.94 23.64 33.18
CA SER A 382 -6.60 24.20 33.36
C SER A 382 -6.43 25.45 32.49
N ASP A 383 -5.49 26.33 32.81
CA ASP A 383 -5.21 27.55 32.03
C ASP A 383 -4.65 27.29 30.62
N LYS A 384 -4.37 26.03 30.29
CA LYS A 384 -3.83 25.62 28.99
C LYS A 384 -4.85 25.79 27.87
N ILE A 385 -4.37 26.22 26.70
CA ILE A 385 -5.20 26.45 25.50
C ILE A 385 -5.98 25.18 25.11
N GLU A 386 -5.34 24.01 25.20
CA GLU A 386 -5.98 22.71 24.95
C GLU A 386 -7.25 22.51 25.78
N SER A 387 -7.19 22.85 27.07
CA SER A 387 -8.31 22.68 28.01
C SER A 387 -9.44 23.65 27.69
N LYS A 388 -9.11 24.93 27.45
CA LYS A 388 -10.09 25.96 27.08
C LYS A 388 -10.83 25.59 25.79
N MET A 389 -10.08 25.15 24.77
CA MET A 389 -10.62 24.76 23.48
C MET A 389 -11.57 23.55 23.59
N LEU A 390 -11.18 22.51 24.33
CA LEU A 390 -12.04 21.35 24.60
C LEU A 390 -13.31 21.76 25.35
N ASN A 391 -13.19 22.60 26.38
CA ASN A 391 -14.32 23.05 27.19
C ASN A 391 -15.34 23.83 26.37
N LEU A 392 -14.88 24.82 25.58
CA LEU A 392 -15.73 25.62 24.71
C LEU A 392 -16.40 24.75 23.62
N THR A 393 -15.66 23.79 23.06
CA THR A 393 -16.19 22.85 22.07
C THR A 393 -17.29 21.97 22.67
N TYR A 394 -17.08 21.43 23.88
CA TYR A 394 -18.05 20.57 24.56
C TYR A 394 -19.34 21.32 24.95
N HIS A 395 -19.22 22.57 25.40
CA HIS A 395 -20.36 23.42 25.76
C HIS A 395 -21.01 24.12 24.56
N ASN A 396 -20.60 23.79 23.33
CA ASN A 396 -21.11 24.40 22.10
C ASN A 396 -20.99 25.94 22.06
N ASN A 397 -20.00 26.52 22.74
CA ASN A 397 -19.75 27.97 22.71
C ASN A 397 -18.83 28.33 21.52
N PHE A 398 -19.39 28.26 20.31
CA PHE A 398 -18.62 28.34 19.07
C PHE A 398 -18.06 29.72 18.74
N PHE A 399 -18.71 30.79 19.20
CA PHE A 399 -18.21 32.16 19.01
C PHE A 399 -16.89 32.38 19.75
N GLU A 400 -16.87 32.08 21.05
CA GLU A 400 -15.64 32.17 21.86
C GLU A 400 -14.59 31.15 21.41
N LEU A 401 -15.01 29.96 20.97
CA LEU A 401 -14.11 28.96 20.42
C LEU A 401 -13.41 29.46 19.15
N HIS A 402 -14.15 30.07 18.23
CA HIS A 402 -13.61 30.64 17.00
C HIS A 402 -12.60 31.76 17.31
N LYS A 403 -12.99 32.69 18.20
CA LYS A 403 -12.12 33.76 18.69
C LYS A 403 -10.82 33.21 19.30
N LEU A 404 -10.93 32.22 20.19
CA LEU A 404 -9.78 31.57 20.80
C LEU A 404 -8.84 30.95 19.75
N CYS A 405 -9.38 30.31 18.71
CA CYS A 405 -8.59 29.73 17.64
C CYS A 405 -7.84 30.79 16.83
N MET A 406 -8.51 31.90 16.50
CA MET A 406 -7.93 33.00 15.73
C MET A 406 -6.86 33.77 16.51
N GLU A 407 -7.03 33.94 17.83
CA GLU A 407 -6.02 34.58 18.69
C GLU A 407 -4.80 33.68 18.95
N ASN A 408 -4.88 32.38 18.68
CA ASN A 408 -3.85 31.39 18.99
C ASN A 408 -3.45 30.56 17.76
N LEU A 409 -3.20 31.23 16.62
CA LEU A 409 -2.82 30.54 15.37
C LEU A 409 -1.55 29.70 15.50
N ASP A 410 -0.62 30.05 16.38
CA ASP A 410 0.59 29.24 16.64
C ASP A 410 0.22 27.86 17.21
N PHE A 411 -0.83 27.80 18.03
CA PHE A 411 -1.36 26.54 18.53
C PHE A 411 -2.06 25.76 17.42
N ILE A 412 -2.88 26.42 16.58
CA ILE A 412 -3.55 25.79 15.43
C ILE A 412 -2.54 25.25 14.42
N LYS A 413 -1.44 25.96 14.20
CA LYS A 413 -0.35 25.60 13.28
C LYS A 413 0.73 24.73 13.93
N LYS A 414 0.50 24.21 15.13
CA LYS A 414 1.46 23.31 15.79
C LYS A 414 1.47 21.96 15.08
N ASP A 415 2.63 21.58 14.52
CA ASP A 415 2.85 20.29 13.85
C ASP A 415 2.97 19.14 14.87
N CYS A 416 1.85 18.83 15.53
CA CYS A 416 1.76 17.81 16.56
C CYS A 416 0.44 17.06 16.44
N GLY A 417 0.50 15.74 16.28
CA GLY A 417 -0.69 14.91 16.18
C GLY A 417 -1.65 15.08 17.38
N LYS A 418 -1.13 15.20 18.60
CA LYS A 418 -1.97 15.41 19.79
C LYS A 418 -2.76 16.72 19.72
N THR A 419 -2.12 17.81 19.31
CA THR A 419 -2.78 19.12 19.16
C THR A 419 -3.84 19.06 18.06
N GLN A 420 -3.50 18.48 16.91
CA GLN A 420 -4.41 18.43 15.77
C GLN A 420 -5.64 17.56 16.01
N MET A 421 -5.55 16.58 16.91
CA MET A 421 -6.72 15.82 17.36
C MET A 421 -7.77 16.73 18.05
N ILE A 422 -7.32 17.67 18.88
CA ILE A 422 -8.19 18.65 19.57
C ILE A 422 -8.75 19.66 18.56
N VAL A 423 -7.87 20.17 17.69
CA VAL A 423 -8.24 21.12 16.63
C VAL A 423 -9.31 20.52 15.71
N ASN A 424 -9.16 19.26 15.31
CA ASN A 424 -10.13 18.55 14.47
C ASN A 424 -11.48 18.37 15.17
N TYR A 425 -11.49 18.08 16.47
CA TYR A 425 -12.74 17.99 17.23
C TYR A 425 -13.50 19.32 17.26
N ALA A 426 -12.80 20.42 17.55
CA ALA A 426 -13.39 21.76 17.49
C ALA A 426 -13.91 22.11 16.10
N ILE A 427 -13.13 21.83 15.06
CA ILE A 427 -13.49 22.08 13.66
C ILE A 427 -14.73 21.28 13.25
N ASN A 428 -14.80 20.00 13.61
CA ASN A 428 -15.97 19.17 13.35
C ASN A 428 -17.23 19.80 13.96
N LYS A 429 -17.17 20.20 15.23
CA LYS A 429 -18.31 20.81 15.92
C LYS A 429 -18.67 22.19 15.38
N MET A 430 -17.69 22.99 14.95
CA MET A 430 -17.96 24.23 14.24
C MET A 430 -18.64 24.00 12.88
N MET A 431 -18.26 22.95 12.13
CA MET A 431 -18.93 22.61 10.87
C MET A 431 -20.35 22.09 11.10
N GLU A 432 -20.56 21.25 12.12
CA GLU A 432 -21.88 20.73 12.50
C GLU A 432 -22.85 21.85 12.92
N SER A 433 -22.33 22.87 13.60
CA SER A 433 -23.08 24.04 14.07
C SER A 433 -23.06 25.23 13.11
N ASP A 434 -22.41 25.10 11.97
CA ASP A 434 -22.36 26.10 10.92
C ASP A 434 -21.60 27.41 11.28
N ASN A 435 -20.61 27.31 12.16
CA ASN A 435 -19.80 28.41 12.70
C ASN A 435 -18.34 28.42 12.21
N LEU A 436 -17.94 27.53 11.30
CA LEU A 436 -16.58 27.50 10.78
C LEU A 436 -16.36 28.59 9.71
N SER A 437 -15.38 29.47 9.93
CA SER A 437 -14.94 30.47 8.94
C SER A 437 -13.94 29.88 7.92
N ALA A 438 -13.96 30.40 6.69
CA ALA A 438 -12.96 30.06 5.67
C ALA A 438 -11.52 30.37 6.11
N GLU A 439 -11.29 31.49 6.80
CA GLU A 439 -9.96 31.92 7.26
C GLU A 439 -9.29 30.89 8.17
N LEU A 440 -9.98 30.46 9.23
CA LEU A 440 -9.50 29.41 10.13
C LEU A 440 -9.22 28.09 9.39
N ALA A 441 -10.09 27.71 8.45
CA ALA A 441 -9.90 26.52 7.63
C ALA A 441 -8.61 26.58 6.79
N ILE A 442 -8.30 27.74 6.20
CA ILE A 442 -7.05 27.93 5.44
C ILE A 442 -5.82 27.82 6.33
N HIS A 443 -5.85 28.32 7.56
CA HIS A 443 -4.73 28.13 8.49
C HIS A 443 -4.46 26.65 8.79
N VAL A 444 -5.51 25.84 8.97
CA VAL A 444 -5.38 24.39 9.18
C VAL A 444 -4.83 23.71 7.93
N LEU A 445 -5.36 24.03 6.75
CA LEU A 445 -4.84 23.50 5.49
C LEU A 445 -3.37 23.88 5.25
N SER A 446 -2.95 25.09 5.61
CA SER A 446 -1.56 25.53 5.47
C SER A 446 -0.58 24.70 6.31
N LEU A 447 -0.98 24.33 7.54
CA LEU A 447 -0.23 23.38 8.35
C LEU A 447 -0.19 22.01 7.68
N TYR A 448 -1.33 21.55 7.15
CA TYR A 448 -1.43 20.20 6.58
C TYR A 448 -0.57 20.02 5.33
N GLU A 449 -0.35 21.08 4.55
CA GLU A 449 0.56 21.03 3.39
C GLU A 449 2.01 20.79 3.82
N THR A 450 2.46 21.45 4.88
CA THR A 450 3.87 21.48 5.32
C THR A 450 4.22 20.40 6.35
N SER A 451 3.22 19.88 7.06
CA SER A 451 3.40 18.94 8.16
C SER A 451 3.89 17.56 7.72
N LYS A 452 4.84 16.99 8.47
CA LYS A 452 5.23 15.58 8.36
C LYS A 452 4.76 14.73 9.54
N ASN A 453 4.43 15.35 10.66
CA ASN A 453 4.04 14.67 11.89
C ASN A 453 2.53 14.41 12.00
N ILE A 454 1.72 14.99 11.11
CA ILE A 454 0.28 14.74 11.03
C ILE A 454 0.04 13.58 10.07
N ASN A 455 -0.65 12.55 10.55
CA ASN A 455 -0.94 11.39 9.74
C ASN A 455 -1.85 11.72 8.54
N GLN A 456 -1.74 10.89 7.49
CA GLN A 456 -2.47 11.08 6.25
C GLN A 456 -3.99 10.97 6.44
N GLN A 457 -4.47 10.17 7.40
CA GLN A 457 -5.89 9.97 7.64
C GLN A 457 -6.58 11.28 8.08
N ARG A 458 -5.95 12.05 8.97
CA ARG A 458 -6.40 13.38 9.41
C ARG A 458 -6.46 14.36 8.24
N LYS A 459 -5.38 14.41 7.43
CA LYS A 459 -5.29 15.30 6.27
C LYS A 459 -6.40 15.03 5.26
N LYS A 460 -6.64 13.76 4.93
CA LYS A 460 -7.74 13.31 4.05
C LYS A 460 -9.09 13.80 4.57
N TYR A 461 -9.39 13.48 5.83
CA TYR A 461 -10.68 13.75 6.44
C TYR A 461 -11.00 15.24 6.47
N ILE A 462 -10.17 16.06 7.12
CA ILE A 462 -10.45 17.50 7.26
C ILE A 462 -10.50 18.21 5.91
N THR A 463 -9.57 17.91 4.99
CA THR A 463 -9.60 18.52 3.65
C THR A 463 -10.89 18.20 2.91
N SER A 464 -11.35 16.94 2.99
CA SER A 464 -12.61 16.52 2.37
C SER A 464 -13.84 17.18 3.01
N CYS A 465 -13.85 17.28 4.35
CA CYS A 465 -14.91 17.96 5.10
C CYS A 465 -14.99 19.45 4.78
N PHE A 466 -13.85 20.15 4.69
CA PHE A 466 -13.83 21.56 4.29
C PHE A 466 -14.40 21.77 2.89
N ILE A 467 -14.00 20.95 1.92
CA ILE A 467 -14.55 21.05 0.55
C ILE A 467 -16.07 20.87 0.58
N ASP A 468 -16.57 19.81 1.21
CA ASP A 468 -18.01 19.53 1.26
C ASP A 468 -18.79 20.60 2.05
N TYR A 469 -18.24 21.09 3.16
CA TYR A 469 -18.85 22.14 3.99
C TYR A 469 -18.95 23.47 3.24
N PHE A 470 -17.84 23.98 2.69
CA PHE A 470 -17.83 25.27 1.99
C PHE A 470 -18.54 25.21 0.63
N GLU A 471 -18.58 24.05 -0.02
CA GLU A 471 -19.44 23.80 -1.18
C GLU A 471 -20.92 23.97 -0.80
N LYS A 472 -21.37 23.29 0.26
CA LYS A 472 -22.75 23.36 0.75
C LYS A 472 -23.14 24.79 1.14
N LYS A 473 -22.21 25.53 1.75
CA LYS A 473 -22.34 26.95 2.12
C LYS A 473 -22.33 27.91 0.93
N ARG A 474 -21.88 27.47 -0.25
CA ARG A 474 -21.61 28.32 -1.41
C ARG A 474 -20.63 29.46 -1.08
N GLU A 475 -19.67 29.18 -0.21
CA GLU A 475 -18.64 30.15 0.23
C GLU A 475 -17.58 30.31 -0.87
N GLU A 476 -17.81 31.25 -1.79
CA GLU A 476 -16.95 31.45 -2.95
C GLU A 476 -15.53 31.89 -2.55
N GLY A 477 -15.37 32.56 -1.39
CA GLY A 477 -14.08 33.00 -0.86
C GLY A 477 -13.12 31.86 -0.50
N PHE A 478 -13.65 30.73 -0.05
CA PHE A 478 -12.84 29.55 0.29
C PHE A 478 -12.16 28.96 -0.93
N PHE A 479 -12.83 28.97 -2.09
CA PHE A 479 -12.31 28.38 -3.34
C PHE A 479 -11.56 29.35 -4.26
N LYS A 480 -11.13 30.52 -3.74
CA LYS A 480 -10.24 31.43 -4.49
C LYS A 480 -8.98 30.72 -4.99
N CYS A 481 -8.35 31.26 -6.03
CA CYS A 481 -7.21 30.64 -6.73
C CYS A 481 -6.15 30.07 -5.77
N GLN A 482 -5.59 30.91 -4.89
CA GLN A 482 -4.55 30.50 -3.94
C GLN A 482 -4.97 29.32 -3.03
N ASN A 483 -6.22 29.32 -2.58
CA ASN A 483 -6.76 28.28 -1.69
C ASN A 483 -7.03 27.00 -2.48
N SER A 484 -7.57 27.11 -3.69
CA SER A 484 -7.77 25.96 -4.58
C SER A 484 -6.45 25.27 -4.93
N VAL A 485 -5.37 26.04 -5.10
CA VAL A 485 -4.02 25.49 -5.32
C VAL A 485 -3.50 24.79 -4.06
N LEU A 486 -3.67 25.39 -2.87
CA LEU A 486 -3.32 24.77 -1.58
C LEU A 486 -4.07 23.43 -1.38
N ILE A 487 -5.39 23.43 -1.60
CA ILE A 487 -6.24 22.24 -1.52
C ILE A 487 -5.75 21.18 -2.52
N GLY A 488 -5.47 21.59 -3.76
CA GLY A 488 -4.92 20.71 -4.79
C GLY A 488 -3.60 20.08 -4.33
N ALA A 489 -2.67 20.86 -3.79
CA ALA A 489 -1.40 20.38 -3.29
C ALA A 489 -1.57 19.30 -2.22
N ILE A 490 -2.42 19.54 -1.22
CA ILE A 490 -2.71 18.58 -0.15
C ILE A 490 -3.31 17.29 -0.73
N LEU A 491 -4.32 17.39 -1.59
CA LEU A 491 -4.93 16.23 -2.24
C LEU A 491 -3.90 15.43 -3.06
N HIS A 492 -2.94 16.10 -3.71
CA HIS A 492 -1.88 15.45 -4.46
C HIS A 492 -0.87 14.69 -3.58
N GLN A 493 -0.59 15.17 -2.36
CA GLN A 493 0.27 14.49 -1.39
C GLN A 493 -0.34 13.20 -0.82
N VAL A 494 -1.66 13.09 -0.82
CA VAL A 494 -2.40 11.95 -0.27
C VAL A 494 -2.28 10.69 -1.16
N ASN A 495 -2.28 9.51 -0.53
CA ASN A 495 -2.29 8.18 -1.17
C ASN A 495 -3.34 8.07 -2.31
N GLN A 496 -3.07 7.17 -3.27
CA GLN A 496 -3.96 6.90 -4.41
C GLN A 496 -5.20 6.07 -4.02
N ASP A 497 -6.02 6.65 -3.15
CA ASP A 497 -7.33 6.11 -2.80
C ASP A 497 -8.36 6.57 -3.84
N GLU A 498 -9.45 5.81 -4.01
CA GLU A 498 -10.48 6.18 -5.00
C GLU A 498 -11.26 7.43 -4.58
N GLY A 499 -11.47 7.60 -3.27
CA GLY A 499 -12.13 8.79 -2.70
C GLY A 499 -11.43 10.10 -3.06
N LYS A 500 -10.10 10.09 -3.25
CA LYS A 500 -9.32 11.28 -3.66
C LYS A 500 -9.83 11.90 -4.95
N ASN A 501 -10.21 11.07 -5.93
CA ASN A 501 -10.60 11.56 -7.26
C ASN A 501 -11.86 12.43 -7.21
N LYS A 502 -12.81 12.08 -6.33
CA LYS A 502 -14.02 12.87 -6.08
C LYS A 502 -13.66 14.31 -5.68
N TYR A 503 -12.77 14.46 -4.71
CA TYR A 503 -12.41 15.77 -4.18
C TYR A 503 -11.46 16.55 -5.09
N VAL A 504 -10.57 15.87 -5.82
CA VAL A 504 -9.76 16.49 -6.88
C VAL A 504 -10.66 17.09 -7.95
N LEU A 505 -11.66 16.35 -8.42
CA LEU A 505 -12.61 16.85 -9.43
C LEU A 505 -13.44 18.03 -8.90
N LYS A 506 -13.94 17.96 -7.66
CA LYS A 506 -14.63 19.09 -7.03
C LYS A 506 -13.77 20.34 -6.99
N ASN A 507 -12.53 20.22 -6.50
CA ASN A 507 -11.59 21.34 -6.45
C ASN A 507 -11.29 21.89 -7.86
N GLN A 508 -11.11 21.02 -8.86
CA GLN A 508 -10.92 21.43 -10.26
C GLN A 508 -12.12 22.20 -10.82
N ASN A 509 -13.34 21.77 -10.55
CA ASN A 509 -14.55 22.46 -11.02
C ASN A 509 -14.65 23.86 -10.42
N TYR A 510 -14.38 24.00 -9.12
CA TYR A 510 -14.35 25.31 -8.48
C TYR A 510 -13.24 26.20 -8.98
N PHE A 511 -12.03 25.65 -9.11
CA PHE A 511 -10.91 26.33 -9.73
C PHE A 511 -11.30 26.88 -11.11
N GLN A 512 -11.92 26.07 -11.97
CA GLN A 512 -12.38 26.52 -13.30
C GLN A 512 -13.47 27.58 -13.24
N LYS A 513 -14.44 27.47 -12.31
CA LYS A 513 -15.55 28.43 -12.16
C LYS A 513 -15.04 29.82 -11.76
N TYR A 514 -14.15 29.89 -10.78
CA TYR A 514 -13.69 31.16 -10.22
C TYR A 514 -12.54 31.77 -11.00
N ASN A 515 -11.69 30.95 -11.61
CA ASN A 515 -10.62 31.43 -12.46
C ASN A 515 -11.21 32.09 -13.74
N LYS A 516 -12.26 31.51 -14.35
CA LYS A 516 -12.96 32.13 -15.49
C LYS A 516 -13.60 33.50 -15.21
N LYS A 517 -13.89 33.84 -13.95
CA LYS A 517 -14.47 35.15 -13.56
C LYS A 517 -13.42 36.16 -13.10
N SER A 518 -12.22 35.73 -12.69
CA SER A 518 -11.08 36.61 -12.36
C SER A 518 -10.21 36.98 -13.57
N ASN A 519 -10.77 36.84 -14.78
CA ASN A 519 -10.05 36.69 -16.04
C ASN A 519 -9.59 37.98 -16.72
N ASP A 520 -9.41 39.07 -15.98
CA ASP A 520 -8.65 40.20 -16.53
C ASP A 520 -7.12 39.97 -16.44
N ILE A 521 -6.62 38.94 -15.72
CA ILE A 521 -5.15 38.73 -15.60
C ILE A 521 -4.64 37.25 -15.61
N PHE A 522 -5.49 36.21 -15.63
CA PHE A 522 -4.99 34.82 -15.70
C PHE A 522 -5.92 33.88 -16.50
N PHE A 523 -5.49 33.38 -17.68
CA PHE A 523 -6.09 32.33 -18.56
C PHE A 523 -7.12 32.74 -19.64
N VAL A 524 -6.73 32.58 -20.92
CA VAL A 524 -7.64 32.46 -22.08
C VAL A 524 -7.87 30.97 -22.39
N LYS A 525 -9.15 30.63 -22.62
CA LYS A 525 -9.77 29.31 -22.83
C LYS A 525 -9.06 28.37 -23.80
N ASP A 526 -9.21 27.07 -23.54
CA ASP A 526 -9.24 26.02 -24.58
C ASP A 526 -10.65 25.83 -25.16
N ASN A 527 -10.67 25.82 -26.49
CA ASN A 527 -11.70 25.53 -27.49
C ASN A 527 -12.98 24.80 -27.06
N VAL A 528 -14.12 25.51 -27.06
CA VAL A 528 -15.34 25.21 -27.88
C VAL A 528 -16.12 26.52 -28.07
N LYS A 529 -16.01 27.13 -29.26
CA LYS A 529 -17.06 27.82 -30.05
C LYS A 529 -16.38 28.73 -31.07
N ASP A 530 -15.90 28.12 -32.15
CA ASP A 530 -15.84 28.82 -33.43
C ASP A 530 -17.23 28.77 -34.08
N ASN A 531 -17.53 29.84 -34.80
CA ASN A 531 -18.67 30.08 -35.69
C ASN A 531 -19.99 30.50 -35.01
N VAL A 532 -20.21 31.82 -34.97
CA VAL A 532 -21.33 32.55 -35.63
C VAL A 532 -21.29 34.01 -35.15
N LYS A 533 -20.64 34.88 -35.94
CA LYS A 533 -21.20 36.10 -36.55
C LYS A 533 -20.10 36.97 -37.12
N ASP A 534 -19.78 36.70 -38.39
CA ASP A 534 -19.20 37.69 -39.28
C ASP A 534 -20.23 38.78 -39.62
N ASN A 535 -19.69 39.99 -39.78
CA ASN A 535 -20.14 41.10 -40.62
C ASN A 535 -21.45 41.83 -40.26
N VAL A 536 -21.32 43.13 -39.93
CA VAL A 536 -21.63 44.29 -40.81
C VAL A 536 -21.69 45.55 -39.93
N LYS A 537 -20.76 46.50 -40.14
CA LYS A 537 -21.02 47.95 -40.39
C LYS A 537 -19.70 48.74 -40.43
N ASP A 538 -19.10 48.73 -41.62
CA ASP A 538 -18.62 49.85 -42.43
C ASP A 538 -18.07 51.13 -41.77
N ASN A 539 -16.79 51.38 -42.07
CA ASN A 539 -16.22 52.55 -42.77
C ASN A 539 -16.85 53.93 -42.51
N VAL A 540 -16.04 54.87 -41.98
CA VAL A 540 -15.57 56.10 -42.65
C VAL A 540 -14.76 56.93 -41.64
N LYS A 541 -13.44 56.96 -41.79
CA LYS A 541 -12.63 58.20 -41.81
C LYS A 541 -11.18 57.87 -42.17
N ASP A 542 -11.03 57.82 -43.48
CA ASP A 542 -9.84 57.62 -44.28
C ASP A 542 -8.80 58.76 -44.18
N ASN A 543 -7.53 58.35 -44.29
CA ASN A 543 -6.54 58.86 -45.25
C ASN A 543 -6.02 60.30 -45.10
N VAL A 544 -5.15 60.53 -44.11
CA VAL A 544 -3.93 61.38 -44.27
C VAL A 544 -2.74 60.84 -43.43
N LYS A 545 -2.92 59.81 -42.59
CA LYS A 545 -1.91 59.40 -41.59
C LYS A 545 -1.16 58.10 -41.89
N ASP A 546 -1.41 57.47 -43.03
CA ASP A 546 -0.97 56.10 -43.30
C ASP A 546 0.40 56.04 -44.01
N ASN A 547 0.73 56.97 -44.92
CA ASN A 547 1.96 56.83 -45.73
C ASN A 547 3.28 57.16 -45.00
N VAL A 548 3.26 57.91 -43.89
CA VAL A 548 4.49 58.20 -43.08
C VAL A 548 4.58 57.26 -41.88
N LYS A 549 3.43 56.77 -41.39
CA LYS A 549 3.37 55.93 -40.19
C LYS A 549 3.66 54.47 -40.50
N ASP A 550 3.33 53.99 -41.70
CA ASP A 550 3.60 52.61 -42.10
C ASP A 550 5.07 52.42 -42.48
N ASN A 551 5.69 53.36 -43.21
CA ASN A 551 7.12 53.26 -43.53
C ASN A 551 8.07 53.40 -42.31
N VAL A 552 7.68 54.13 -41.26
CA VAL A 552 8.47 54.22 -40.02
C VAL A 552 8.10 53.10 -39.03
N LYS A 553 6.84 52.68 -38.93
CA LYS A 553 6.46 51.52 -38.10
C LYS A 553 6.99 50.22 -38.65
N ASP A 554 7.00 50.02 -39.96
CA ASP A 554 7.44 48.75 -40.55
C ASP A 554 8.96 48.67 -40.52
N ASN A 555 9.69 49.75 -40.85
CA ASN A 555 11.16 49.76 -40.70
C ASN A 555 11.62 49.72 -39.22
N VAL A 556 10.91 50.31 -38.26
CA VAL A 556 11.28 50.20 -36.83
C VAL A 556 10.82 48.85 -36.24
N LYS A 557 9.65 48.32 -36.59
CA LYS A 557 9.21 46.99 -36.13
C LYS A 557 10.06 45.87 -36.71
N ASP A 558 10.49 45.96 -37.96
CA ASP A 558 11.30 44.91 -38.58
C ASP A 558 12.75 44.99 -38.09
N ASN A 559 13.34 46.19 -37.91
CA ASN A 559 14.66 46.33 -37.27
C ASN A 559 14.68 45.95 -35.76
N VAL A 560 13.58 46.12 -35.02
CA VAL A 560 13.47 45.68 -33.61
C VAL A 560 13.23 44.17 -33.50
N LYS A 561 12.57 43.53 -34.49
CA LYS A 561 12.38 42.06 -34.53
C LYS A 561 13.70 41.31 -34.70
N ASP A 562 14.64 41.84 -35.48
CA ASP A 562 15.89 41.13 -35.76
C ASP A 562 16.88 41.15 -34.58
N ASN A 563 16.81 42.16 -33.71
CA ASN A 563 17.75 42.34 -32.59
C ASN A 563 17.38 41.60 -31.28
N VAL A 564 16.23 40.93 -31.19
CA VAL A 564 15.85 40.19 -29.97
C VAL A 564 16.75 38.98 -29.76
N LYS A 565 17.41 38.91 -28.61
CA LYS A 565 18.27 37.80 -28.17
C LYS A 565 17.53 36.86 -27.24
N ILE A 566 17.62 35.57 -27.51
CA ILE A 566 16.84 34.54 -26.82
C ILE A 566 17.78 33.45 -26.34
N ALA A 567 17.69 33.08 -25.06
CA ALA A 567 18.41 31.93 -24.51
C ALA A 567 17.44 30.80 -24.16
N VAL A 568 17.84 29.57 -24.50
CA VAL A 568 17.13 28.34 -24.16
C VAL A 568 17.99 27.55 -23.17
N CYS A 569 17.50 27.44 -21.94
CA CYS A 569 18.15 26.75 -20.84
C CYS A 569 17.55 25.36 -20.63
N LEU A 570 18.30 24.32 -20.97
CA LEU A 570 17.98 22.94 -20.63
C LEU A 570 18.58 22.62 -19.25
N SER A 571 17.75 22.13 -18.34
CA SER A 571 18.20 21.75 -17.00
C SER A 571 17.53 20.48 -16.47
N GLY A 572 18.35 19.55 -15.99
CA GLY A 572 17.93 18.35 -15.28
C GLY A 572 18.64 17.08 -15.74
N LEU A 573 18.24 15.94 -15.18
CA LEU A 573 18.79 14.64 -15.58
C LEU A 573 18.33 14.27 -16.99
N ILE A 574 19.28 13.98 -17.88
CA ILE A 574 19.03 13.45 -19.22
C ILE A 574 18.40 12.06 -19.13
N ARG A 575 17.24 11.89 -19.79
CA ARG A 575 16.48 10.63 -19.80
C ARG A 575 16.04 10.27 -21.22
N GLY A 576 16.06 9.00 -21.57
CA GLY A 576 15.63 8.51 -22.87
C GLY A 576 16.54 8.94 -24.02
N ASP A 577 15.95 9.09 -25.19
CA ASP A 577 16.63 9.55 -26.40
C ASP A 577 16.80 11.07 -26.39
N PHE A 578 17.94 11.51 -25.84
CA PHE A 578 18.28 12.93 -25.75
C PHE A 578 18.50 13.58 -27.12
N LYS A 579 19.07 12.86 -28.08
CA LYS A 579 19.34 13.39 -29.42
C LYS A 579 18.02 13.75 -30.12
N LYS A 580 17.06 12.83 -30.06
CA LYS A 580 15.70 13.07 -30.56
C LYS A 580 15.05 14.30 -29.93
N VAL A 581 15.20 14.51 -28.62
CA VAL A 581 14.70 15.72 -27.93
C VAL A 581 15.37 16.97 -28.49
N ILE A 582 16.70 16.97 -28.64
CA ILE A 582 17.42 18.13 -29.16
C ILE A 582 17.01 18.45 -30.60
N ASP A 583 16.85 17.46 -31.47
CA ASP A 583 16.41 17.67 -32.86
C ASP A 583 14.99 18.26 -32.93
N ASN A 584 14.10 17.86 -32.01
CA ASN A 584 12.79 18.48 -31.86
C ASN A 584 12.88 19.93 -31.36
N LEU A 585 13.71 20.22 -30.36
CA LEU A 585 13.87 21.59 -29.86
C LEU A 585 14.53 22.49 -30.89
N LYS A 586 15.46 21.97 -31.70
CA LYS A 586 16.07 22.71 -32.82
C LYS A 586 15.01 23.21 -33.79
N SER A 587 14.21 22.28 -34.30
CA SER A 587 13.18 22.59 -35.30
C SER A 587 12.03 23.45 -34.77
N VAL A 588 11.59 23.24 -33.52
CA VAL A 588 10.38 23.89 -32.97
C VAL A 588 10.68 25.20 -32.24
N LEU A 589 11.87 25.35 -31.68
CA LEU A 589 12.19 26.44 -30.75
C LEU A 589 13.47 27.18 -31.09
N ILE A 590 14.60 26.50 -31.26
CA ILE A 590 15.92 27.13 -31.33
C ILE A 590 16.13 27.82 -32.67
N GLU A 591 15.95 27.12 -33.79
CA GLU A 591 16.15 27.67 -35.14
C GLU A 591 15.11 28.75 -35.48
N PRO A 592 13.79 28.56 -35.22
CA PRO A 592 12.78 29.59 -35.50
C PRO A 592 13.00 30.91 -34.74
N LEU A 593 13.67 30.86 -33.59
CA LEU A 593 13.93 32.03 -32.76
C LEU A 593 15.37 32.56 -32.89
N ASN A 594 16.25 31.84 -33.60
CA ASN A 594 17.70 32.07 -33.58
C ASN A 594 18.23 32.18 -32.13
N ALA A 595 17.90 31.18 -31.31
CA ALA A 595 18.18 31.17 -29.89
C ALA A 595 19.51 30.48 -29.56
N ASP A 596 20.17 30.94 -28.50
CA ASP A 596 21.37 30.33 -27.97
C ASP A 596 21.02 29.21 -26.97
N LEU A 597 21.65 28.05 -27.11
CA LEU A 597 21.36 26.85 -26.33
C LEU A 597 22.36 26.65 -25.19
N PHE A 598 21.84 26.58 -23.97
CA PHE A 598 22.56 26.32 -22.72
C PHE A 598 22.09 24.99 -22.14
N VAL A 599 23.00 24.10 -21.77
CA VAL A 599 22.64 22.78 -21.23
C VAL A 599 23.36 22.51 -19.91
N PHE A 600 22.58 22.38 -18.85
CA PHE A 600 23.03 21.83 -17.57
C PHE A 600 22.45 20.42 -17.37
N SER A 601 23.29 19.46 -17.02
CA SER A 601 22.88 18.11 -16.61
C SER A 601 23.70 17.60 -15.43
N TRP A 602 23.23 16.52 -14.82
CA TRP A 602 24.04 15.71 -13.91
C TRP A 602 25.01 14.82 -14.70
N ASP A 603 26.08 14.35 -14.05
CA ASP A 603 27.14 13.47 -14.58
C ASP A 603 26.69 12.04 -14.94
N ARG A 604 25.38 11.85 -15.10
CA ARG A 604 24.77 10.59 -15.51
C ARG A 604 23.56 10.82 -16.42
N SER A 605 23.27 9.84 -17.25
CA SER A 605 22.06 9.74 -18.06
C SER A 605 21.36 8.41 -17.78
N VAL A 606 20.05 8.36 -18.05
CA VAL A 606 19.22 7.17 -17.83
C VAL A 606 18.42 6.87 -19.08
N GLU A 607 18.59 5.67 -19.64
CA GLU A 607 17.81 5.27 -20.83
C GLU A 607 16.32 5.15 -20.49
N TYR A 608 15.96 4.34 -19.48
CA TYR A 608 14.59 4.18 -19.03
C TYR A 608 14.44 4.57 -17.55
N PRO A 609 13.66 5.61 -17.20
CA PRO A 609 13.65 6.20 -15.86
C PRO A 609 12.65 5.57 -14.89
N GLY A 610 12.00 4.47 -15.27
CA GLY A 610 10.87 3.91 -14.52
C GLY A 610 9.60 4.76 -14.57
N PHE A 611 8.65 4.49 -13.67
CA PHE A 611 7.34 5.17 -13.66
C PHE A 611 7.37 6.64 -13.15
N CYS A 612 8.51 7.13 -12.66
CA CYS A 612 8.73 8.54 -12.29
C CYS A 612 7.72 9.15 -11.30
N GLY A 613 7.00 8.33 -10.51
CA GLY A 613 6.08 8.78 -9.46
C GLY A 613 4.74 9.38 -9.95
N ASP A 614 4.43 9.31 -11.25
CA ASP A 614 3.13 9.74 -11.77
C ASP A 614 2.06 8.65 -11.52
N SER A 615 0.83 9.10 -11.24
CA SER A 615 -0.33 8.21 -11.16
C SER A 615 -0.72 7.64 -12.53
N ASN A 616 -0.43 8.36 -13.63
CA ASN A 616 -0.72 7.93 -14.99
C ASN A 616 0.55 7.61 -15.77
N TRP A 617 1.09 6.42 -15.54
CA TRP A 617 2.34 5.97 -16.16
C TRP A 617 2.24 5.82 -17.68
N VAL A 618 1.04 5.56 -18.21
CA VAL A 618 0.80 5.37 -19.64
C VAL A 618 1.01 6.67 -20.40
N TYR A 619 0.42 7.78 -19.92
CA TYR A 619 0.64 9.10 -20.52
C TYR A 619 2.12 9.47 -20.51
N ARG A 620 2.80 9.18 -19.40
CA ARG A 620 4.22 9.50 -19.20
C ARG A 620 5.14 8.76 -20.18
N LEU A 621 4.91 7.48 -20.44
CA LEU A 621 5.80 6.64 -21.25
C LEU A 621 5.39 6.56 -22.73
N PHE A 622 4.08 6.63 -23.03
CA PHE A 622 3.54 6.40 -24.38
C PHE A 622 2.77 7.59 -24.97
N GLY A 623 2.52 8.64 -24.19
CA GLY A 623 1.89 9.87 -24.67
C GLY A 623 0.36 9.80 -24.81
N ALA A 624 -0.23 10.89 -25.30
CA ALA A 624 -1.68 11.09 -25.35
C ALA A 624 -2.41 10.17 -26.34
N ASP A 625 -1.76 9.74 -27.42
CA ASP A 625 -2.40 8.91 -28.44
C ASP A 625 -2.69 7.51 -27.89
N PHE A 626 -1.69 6.91 -27.22
CA PHE A 626 -1.83 5.61 -26.59
C PHE A 626 -2.70 5.63 -25.32
N LEU A 627 -2.79 6.80 -24.67
CA LEU A 627 -3.64 7.02 -23.52
C LEU A 627 -5.13 6.73 -23.82
N LYS A 628 -5.59 6.97 -25.06
CA LYS A 628 -6.99 6.74 -25.47
C LYS A 628 -7.33 5.26 -25.64
N GLU A 629 -6.36 4.44 -26.05
CA GLU A 629 -6.55 2.99 -26.27
C GLU A 629 -6.56 2.21 -24.95
N CYS A 630 -5.83 2.71 -23.95
CA CYS A 630 -5.63 2.05 -22.67
C CYS A 630 -6.83 2.26 -21.72
N PRO A 631 -7.41 1.20 -21.12
CA PRO A 631 -8.47 1.33 -20.13
C PRO A 631 -8.06 2.17 -18.90
N GLU A 632 -9.00 2.93 -18.32
CA GLU A 632 -8.72 3.80 -17.17
C GLU A 632 -8.08 3.08 -15.98
N TYR A 633 -8.50 1.85 -15.70
CA TYR A 633 -7.94 1.07 -14.61
C TYR A 633 -6.46 0.68 -14.84
N MET A 634 -6.03 0.47 -16.09
CA MET A 634 -4.64 0.10 -16.42
C MET A 634 -3.68 1.30 -16.33
N LYS A 635 -4.19 2.52 -16.44
CA LYS A 635 -3.37 3.75 -16.39
C LYS A 635 -2.74 3.98 -15.02
N LYS A 636 -3.28 3.36 -13.97
CA LYS A 636 -2.82 3.50 -12.58
C LYS A 636 -1.69 2.53 -12.27
N THR A 637 -0.64 2.99 -11.60
CA THR A 637 0.46 2.12 -11.14
C THR A 637 -0.01 1.06 -10.12
N SER A 638 -1.03 1.38 -9.33
CA SER A 638 -1.64 0.44 -8.37
C SER A 638 -2.25 -0.80 -9.03
N PHE A 639 -2.79 -0.67 -10.25
CA PHE A 639 -3.29 -1.81 -11.01
C PHE A 639 -2.16 -2.78 -11.37
N LEU A 640 -1.03 -2.26 -11.87
CA LEU A 640 0.15 -3.09 -12.15
C LEU A 640 0.71 -3.71 -10.87
N GLN A 641 0.82 -2.95 -9.78
CA GLN A 641 1.35 -3.47 -8.53
C GLN A 641 0.50 -4.62 -7.96
N ALA A 642 -0.83 -4.53 -8.07
CA ALA A 642 -1.74 -5.54 -7.56
C ALA A 642 -1.84 -6.78 -8.46
N ASN A 643 -1.89 -6.58 -9.79
CA ASN A 643 -2.20 -7.65 -10.75
C ASN A 643 -0.97 -8.18 -11.51
N PHE A 644 0.09 -7.38 -11.63
CA PHE A 644 1.32 -7.68 -12.35
C PHE A 644 2.57 -7.28 -11.52
N PRO A 645 2.74 -7.82 -10.30
CA PRO A 645 3.75 -7.35 -9.35
C PRO A 645 5.20 -7.57 -9.83
N LYS A 646 5.48 -8.62 -10.61
CA LYS A 646 6.84 -8.87 -11.12
C LYS A 646 7.18 -7.89 -12.23
N LEU A 647 6.23 -7.67 -13.14
CA LEU A 647 6.33 -6.66 -14.18
C LEU A 647 6.53 -5.27 -13.56
N TYR A 648 5.69 -4.91 -12.59
CA TYR A 648 5.77 -3.64 -11.87
C TYR A 648 7.16 -3.44 -11.23
N ASN A 649 7.65 -4.44 -10.48
CA ASN A 649 8.94 -4.32 -9.79
C ASN A 649 10.10 -4.12 -10.76
N LYS A 650 10.08 -4.79 -11.92
CA LYS A 650 11.13 -4.64 -12.93
C LYS A 650 11.06 -3.29 -13.66
N LEU A 651 9.85 -2.79 -13.93
CA LEU A 651 9.64 -1.51 -14.61
C LEU A 651 9.74 -0.30 -13.68
N ASN A 652 9.62 -0.45 -12.37
CA ASN A 652 9.66 0.65 -11.41
C ASN A 652 11.08 0.95 -10.89
N MET A 653 12.07 0.91 -11.78
CA MET A 653 13.46 1.28 -11.49
C MET A 653 14.12 1.88 -12.74
N GLU A 654 15.23 2.58 -12.53
CA GLU A 654 16.06 3.13 -13.62
C GLU A 654 16.84 2.01 -14.32
N HIS A 655 16.90 2.04 -15.65
CA HIS A 655 17.67 1.12 -16.48
C HIS A 655 18.53 1.89 -17.49
N GLY A 656 19.65 1.29 -17.89
CA GLY A 656 20.58 1.89 -18.86
C GLY A 656 21.27 3.16 -18.33
N VAL A 657 21.66 3.16 -17.05
CA VAL A 657 22.36 4.29 -16.42
C VAL A 657 23.79 4.37 -16.95
N LYS A 658 24.20 5.53 -17.47
CA LYS A 658 25.54 5.77 -18.01
C LYS A 658 26.13 7.06 -17.44
N LYS A 659 27.43 7.07 -17.13
CA LYS A 659 28.14 8.33 -16.85
C LYS A 659 28.26 9.16 -18.12
N ILE A 660 28.10 10.47 -18.00
CA ILE A 660 28.21 11.44 -19.09
C ILE A 660 28.97 12.67 -18.61
N ASP A 661 29.50 13.44 -19.56
CA ASP A 661 30.20 14.70 -19.34
C ASP A 661 29.77 15.75 -20.37
N SER A 662 30.32 16.96 -20.28
CA SER A 662 30.04 18.03 -21.24
C SER A 662 30.43 17.68 -22.68
N ALA A 663 31.46 16.84 -22.88
CA ALA A 663 31.90 16.43 -24.21
C ALA A 663 30.86 15.54 -24.90
N TYR A 664 30.24 14.62 -24.15
CA TYR A 664 29.12 13.81 -24.64
C TYR A 664 27.96 14.69 -25.15
N ILE A 665 27.53 15.68 -24.35
CA ILE A 665 26.43 16.58 -24.73
C ILE A 665 26.81 17.41 -25.98
N GLN A 666 28.04 17.93 -26.02
CA GLN A 666 28.52 18.73 -27.15
C GLN A 666 28.62 17.91 -28.44
N SER A 667 28.84 16.59 -28.35
CA SER A 667 28.85 15.68 -29.50
C SER A 667 27.47 15.48 -30.13
N ILE A 668 26.39 15.69 -29.37
CA ILE A 668 25.01 15.55 -29.84
C ILE A 668 24.53 16.83 -30.51
N SER A 669 24.87 17.98 -29.92
CA SER A 669 24.55 19.28 -30.50
C SER A 669 25.54 20.34 -30.07
N LYS A 670 25.88 21.22 -31.02
CA LYS A 670 26.61 22.44 -30.71
C LYS A 670 25.76 23.30 -29.79
N CYS A 671 26.20 23.40 -28.55
CA CYS A 671 25.63 24.28 -27.54
C CYS A 671 26.58 25.45 -27.32
N VAL A 672 26.03 26.59 -26.89
CA VAL A 672 26.80 27.78 -26.58
C VAL A 672 27.57 27.59 -25.27
N ALA A 673 26.95 26.94 -24.29
CA ALA A 673 27.61 26.48 -23.07
C ALA A 673 26.99 25.16 -22.59
N VAL A 674 27.84 24.30 -22.02
CA VAL A 674 27.44 23.02 -21.40
C VAL A 674 28.15 22.88 -20.07
N ASP A 675 27.40 22.52 -19.04
CA ASP A 675 27.95 22.18 -17.73
C ASP A 675 27.38 20.84 -17.24
N THR A 676 28.25 20.05 -16.62
CA THR A 676 27.89 18.76 -16.02
C THR A 676 28.50 18.64 -14.64
N GLU A 677 27.66 18.44 -13.64
CA GLU A 677 28.08 18.33 -12.24
C GLU A 677 27.79 16.94 -11.66
N ASN A 678 28.61 16.53 -10.68
CA ASN A 678 28.43 15.25 -10.03
C ASN A 678 27.23 15.28 -9.06
N GLU A 679 26.25 14.41 -9.32
CA GLU A 679 24.99 14.38 -8.57
C GLU A 679 25.19 14.09 -7.08
N GLU A 680 26.11 13.19 -6.75
CA GLU A 680 26.35 12.72 -5.39
C GLU A 680 27.12 13.75 -4.56
N ILE A 681 28.17 14.35 -5.13
CA ILE A 681 28.95 15.42 -4.51
C ILE A 681 28.05 16.64 -4.24
N PHE A 682 27.19 17.00 -5.19
CA PHE A 682 26.21 18.06 -4.98
C PHE A 682 25.29 17.76 -3.78
N LEU A 683 24.72 16.56 -3.71
CA LEU A 683 23.83 16.21 -2.60
C LEU A 683 24.57 16.18 -1.25
N GLN A 684 25.83 15.77 -1.23
CA GLN A 684 26.68 15.79 -0.04
C GLN A 684 27.03 17.21 0.41
N SER A 685 27.16 18.17 -0.51
CA SER A 685 27.54 19.55 -0.18
C SER A 685 26.42 20.35 0.50
N LEU A 686 25.15 19.97 0.31
CA LEU A 686 24.02 20.76 0.77
C LEU A 686 23.88 20.88 2.29
N SER A 687 24.58 20.07 3.09
CA SER A 687 24.46 20.09 4.57
C SER A 687 23.00 20.06 5.05
N MET A 688 22.11 19.46 4.25
CA MET A 688 20.67 19.35 4.50
C MET A 688 20.32 17.92 4.87
N ASP A 689 19.60 17.75 5.99
CA ASP A 689 18.99 16.47 6.35
C ASP A 689 17.78 16.20 5.46
N PHE A 690 18.01 15.55 4.31
CA PHE A 690 16.94 15.09 3.45
C PHE A 690 16.16 13.95 4.11
N LEU A 691 14.88 14.21 4.40
CA LEU A 691 13.96 13.24 5.00
C LEU A 691 13.30 12.35 3.93
N SER A 692 13.39 12.70 2.63
CA SER A 692 12.86 11.87 1.55
C SER A 692 13.57 12.02 0.20
N MET A 693 13.36 11.05 -0.71
CA MET A 693 13.83 11.11 -2.09
C MET A 693 13.19 12.27 -2.89
N ARG A 694 11.95 12.66 -2.54
CA ARG A 694 11.24 13.77 -3.17
C ARG A 694 11.97 15.09 -2.94
N GLU A 695 12.44 15.32 -1.73
CA GLU A 695 13.21 16.52 -1.38
C GLU A 695 14.54 16.60 -2.12
N LYS A 696 15.26 15.48 -2.21
CA LYS A 696 16.51 15.37 -3.00
C LYS A 696 16.26 15.74 -4.46
N ASN A 697 15.21 15.17 -5.06
CA ASN A 697 14.88 15.44 -6.47
C ASN A 697 14.47 16.90 -6.70
N ARG A 698 13.77 17.52 -5.75
CA ARG A 698 13.39 18.94 -5.83
C ARG A 698 14.60 19.85 -5.70
N ALA A 699 15.51 19.56 -4.77
CA ALA A 699 16.75 20.34 -4.63
C ALA A 699 17.58 20.30 -5.92
N LYS A 700 17.79 19.10 -6.48
CA LYS A 700 18.44 18.91 -7.79
C LYS A 700 17.73 19.69 -8.90
N MET A 701 16.40 19.66 -8.94
CA MET A 701 15.63 20.36 -9.96
C MET A 701 15.83 21.88 -9.89
N PHE A 702 15.64 22.50 -8.73
CA PHE A 702 15.78 23.95 -8.59
C PHE A 702 17.22 24.42 -8.76
N TYR A 703 18.19 23.65 -8.24
CA TYR A 703 19.60 23.94 -8.47
C TYR A 703 19.95 23.88 -9.97
N GLY A 704 19.53 22.83 -10.68
CA GLY A 704 19.82 22.74 -12.12
C GLY A 704 19.19 23.87 -12.92
N ILE A 705 17.97 24.30 -12.55
CA ILE A 705 17.34 25.49 -13.13
C ILE A 705 18.22 26.72 -12.87
N TYR A 706 18.62 26.96 -11.61
CA TYR A 706 19.48 28.07 -11.22
C TYR A 706 20.84 28.06 -11.93
N ARG A 707 21.53 26.90 -12.00
CA ARG A 707 22.83 26.78 -12.67
C ARG A 707 22.74 27.08 -14.16
N SER A 708 21.69 26.63 -14.83
CA SER A 708 21.48 26.98 -16.24
C SER A 708 21.28 28.50 -16.45
N LEU A 709 20.74 29.24 -15.48
CA LEU A 709 20.71 30.72 -15.52
C LEU A 709 22.10 31.32 -15.32
N GLN A 710 22.90 30.79 -14.40
CA GLN A 710 24.27 31.31 -14.15
C GLN A 710 25.13 31.19 -15.41
N MET A 711 25.03 30.09 -16.14
CA MET A 711 25.71 29.91 -17.43
C MET A 711 25.33 30.99 -18.45
N VAL A 712 24.06 31.42 -18.47
CA VAL A 712 23.61 32.53 -19.33
C VAL A 712 24.29 33.82 -18.93
N PHE A 713 24.34 34.16 -17.64
CA PHE A 713 24.98 35.38 -17.15
C PHE A 713 26.49 35.39 -17.38
N GLU A 714 27.16 34.25 -17.20
CA GLU A 714 28.58 34.08 -17.53
C GLU A 714 28.83 34.33 -19.02
N TYR A 715 27.96 33.80 -19.89
CA TYR A 715 28.07 34.01 -21.33
C TYR A 715 27.79 35.46 -21.74
N GLU A 716 26.73 36.09 -21.20
CA GLU A 716 26.40 37.51 -21.39
C GLU A 716 27.61 38.40 -21.08
N LYS A 717 28.25 38.15 -19.93
CA LYS A 717 29.43 38.89 -19.48
C LYS A 717 30.62 38.68 -20.43
N ASN A 718 30.89 37.43 -20.80
CA ASN A 718 32.06 37.08 -21.61
C ASN A 718 31.96 37.58 -23.06
N HIS A 719 30.74 37.77 -23.58
CA HIS A 719 30.49 38.17 -24.97
C HIS A 719 29.93 39.59 -25.10
N ASN A 720 29.75 40.29 -23.98
CA ASN A 720 29.15 41.62 -23.91
C ASN A 720 27.80 41.71 -24.64
N ILE A 721 26.95 40.71 -24.41
CA ILE A 721 25.57 40.66 -24.92
C ILE A 721 24.58 40.62 -23.74
N ARG A 722 23.30 40.84 -24.03
CA ARG A 722 22.20 40.63 -23.08
C ARG A 722 21.05 39.94 -23.78
N TYR A 723 20.48 38.93 -23.15
CA TYR A 723 19.28 38.27 -23.62
C TYR A 723 18.03 39.07 -23.25
N ASP A 724 17.00 39.01 -24.07
CA ASP A 724 15.71 39.66 -23.81
C ASP A 724 14.68 38.67 -23.26
N TYR A 725 14.75 37.42 -23.71
CA TYR A 725 13.86 36.33 -23.31
C TYR A 725 14.65 35.10 -22.91
N LEU A 726 14.12 34.41 -21.90
CA LEU A 726 14.67 33.16 -21.42
C LEU A 726 13.60 32.06 -21.50
N PHE A 727 14.02 30.88 -21.93
CA PHE A 727 13.23 29.66 -21.90
C PHE A 727 13.87 28.67 -20.93
N ARG A 728 13.08 28.03 -20.10
CA ARG A 728 13.48 26.84 -19.36
C ARG A 728 12.81 25.63 -19.96
N VAL A 729 13.59 24.61 -20.30
CA VAL A 729 13.10 23.31 -20.82
C VAL A 729 13.76 22.18 -20.02
N ARG A 730 13.00 21.12 -19.73
CA ARG A 730 13.58 19.89 -19.17
C ARG A 730 14.19 19.04 -20.30
N PRO A 731 15.32 18.33 -20.11
CA PRO A 731 15.99 17.62 -21.21
C PRO A 731 15.27 16.35 -21.70
N ASP A 732 14.15 15.96 -21.09
CA ASP A 732 13.37 14.76 -21.42
C ASP A 732 11.98 15.07 -22.00
N ILE A 733 11.70 16.33 -22.38
CA ILE A 733 10.40 16.73 -22.96
C ILE A 733 10.57 17.21 -24.41
N GLY A 734 9.60 16.86 -25.25
CA GLY A 734 9.45 17.47 -26.57
C GLY A 734 8.46 18.63 -26.54
N LEU A 735 8.49 19.47 -27.57
CA LEU A 735 7.57 20.59 -27.78
C LEU A 735 6.83 20.43 -29.12
N LYS A 736 5.58 20.86 -29.14
CA LYS A 736 4.71 20.91 -30.32
C LYS A 736 4.11 22.30 -30.47
N GLY A 737 3.93 22.74 -31.71
CA GLY A 737 3.42 24.06 -32.05
C GLY A 737 4.49 24.90 -32.76
N ASN A 738 4.13 26.14 -33.09
CA ASN A 738 5.01 27.07 -33.80
C ASN A 738 5.13 28.36 -33.00
N ILE A 739 6.36 28.82 -32.77
CA ILE A 739 6.65 30.06 -32.07
C ILE A 739 7.49 31.00 -32.93
N ASN A 740 7.25 32.30 -32.80
CA ASN A 740 8.08 33.34 -33.41
C ASN A 740 8.30 34.52 -32.45
N LYS A 741 9.27 35.37 -32.79
CA LYS A 741 9.64 36.54 -31.98
C LYS A 741 8.47 37.51 -31.75
N ALA A 742 7.59 37.70 -32.73
CA ALA A 742 6.44 38.61 -32.60
C ALA A 742 5.44 38.14 -31.54
N GLN A 743 5.30 36.83 -31.33
CA GLN A 743 4.49 36.29 -30.25
C GLN A 743 5.13 36.50 -28.88
N LEU A 744 6.46 36.41 -28.76
CA LEU A 744 7.17 36.70 -27.51
C LEU A 744 6.98 38.14 -27.05
N MET A 745 7.01 39.08 -28.00
CA MET A 745 6.81 40.51 -27.72
C MET A 745 5.43 40.84 -27.14
N LYS A 746 4.45 39.94 -27.24
CA LYS A 746 3.12 40.12 -26.64
C LYS A 746 3.12 39.92 -25.12
N LEU A 747 4.14 39.27 -24.55
CA LEU A 747 4.25 39.06 -23.11
C LEU A 747 4.56 40.36 -22.38
N GLN A 748 3.77 40.65 -21.36
CA GLN A 748 3.98 41.78 -20.46
C GLN A 748 5.20 41.55 -19.54
N ASN A 749 5.67 42.63 -18.91
CA ASN A 749 6.83 42.61 -18.02
C ASN A 749 6.65 41.79 -16.75
N ASN A 750 5.43 41.41 -16.40
CA ASN A 750 5.08 40.62 -15.23
C ASN A 750 4.43 39.28 -15.61
N GLU A 751 4.46 38.88 -16.89
CA GLU A 751 3.87 37.64 -17.37
C GLU A 751 4.92 36.57 -17.67
N ILE A 752 4.56 35.32 -17.38
CA ILE A 752 5.31 34.12 -17.74
C ILE A 752 4.40 33.11 -18.43
N ALA A 753 4.86 32.57 -19.55
CA ALA A 753 4.14 31.54 -20.29
C ALA A 753 4.46 30.16 -19.69
N VAL A 754 3.48 29.55 -19.02
CA VAL A 754 3.64 28.28 -18.30
C VAL A 754 2.30 27.57 -18.11
N ASP A 755 2.31 26.24 -18.16
CA ASP A 755 1.13 25.45 -17.82
C ASP A 755 0.77 25.61 -16.34
N PHE A 756 -0.52 25.79 -16.07
CA PHE A 756 -1.06 25.95 -14.72
C PHE A 756 -2.24 25.01 -14.50
N PHE A 757 -2.25 24.34 -13.35
CA PHE A 757 -3.28 23.40 -12.96
C PHE A 757 -3.87 23.75 -11.59
N SER A 758 -4.94 23.08 -11.19
CA SER A 758 -5.57 23.26 -9.87
C SER A 758 -4.65 22.91 -8.68
N TYR A 759 -3.48 22.35 -8.93
CA TYR A 759 -2.46 22.03 -7.93
C TYR A 759 -1.18 22.89 -8.07
N GLY A 760 -1.17 23.85 -9.01
CA GLY A 760 -0.15 24.88 -9.14
C GLY A 760 0.51 24.94 -10.52
N VAL A 761 1.65 25.61 -10.57
CA VAL A 761 2.42 25.91 -11.79
C VAL A 761 3.32 24.73 -12.15
N GLN A 762 3.44 24.41 -13.45
CA GLN A 762 4.40 23.39 -13.90
C GLN A 762 5.84 23.88 -13.83
N ASP A 763 6.74 22.96 -13.46
CA ASP A 763 8.18 23.21 -13.48
C ASP A 763 8.85 22.82 -14.81
N GLN A 764 8.18 22.06 -15.69
CA GLN A 764 8.80 21.34 -16.82
C GLN A 764 9.19 22.23 -18.01
N PHE A 765 8.39 23.27 -18.30
CA PHE A 765 8.59 24.18 -19.42
C PHE A 765 7.96 25.54 -19.09
N PHE A 766 8.73 26.61 -19.24
CA PHE A 766 8.21 27.97 -19.13
C PHE A 766 9.12 28.97 -19.85
N TYR A 767 8.58 30.12 -20.24
CA TYR A 767 9.34 31.19 -20.87
C TYR A 767 8.74 32.56 -20.62
N GLY A 768 9.55 33.60 -20.77
CA GLY A 768 9.14 34.98 -20.53
C GLY A 768 10.30 35.95 -20.73
N ARG A 769 10.06 37.22 -20.38
CA ARG A 769 11.10 38.24 -20.38
C ARG A 769 12.18 37.91 -19.36
N ARG A 770 13.43 38.26 -19.69
CA ARG A 770 14.64 37.91 -18.94
C ARG A 770 14.49 38.13 -17.44
N ASP A 771 14.08 39.32 -17.02
CA ASP A 771 14.15 39.69 -15.61
C ASP A 771 13.16 38.88 -14.74
N ILE A 772 11.96 38.58 -15.23
CA ILE A 772 10.99 37.73 -14.53
C ILE A 772 11.42 36.27 -14.51
N VAL A 773 11.89 35.75 -15.64
CA VAL A 773 12.33 34.35 -15.71
C VAL A 773 13.58 34.14 -14.86
N ALA A 774 14.51 35.10 -14.85
CA ALA A 774 15.68 35.07 -13.97
C ALA A 774 15.28 35.08 -12.49
N GLU A 775 14.32 35.92 -12.09
CA GLU A 775 13.81 35.93 -10.70
C GLU A 775 13.24 34.57 -10.30
N LEU A 776 12.49 33.91 -11.18
CA LEU A 776 11.99 32.56 -10.96
C LEU A 776 13.11 31.53 -10.87
N MET A 777 14.06 31.56 -11.80
CA MET A 777 15.17 30.61 -11.83
C MET A 777 16.11 30.79 -10.63
N ASN A 778 16.09 31.96 -9.99
CA ASN A 778 16.75 32.24 -8.71
C ASN A 778 16.00 31.73 -7.47
N LEU A 779 14.85 31.05 -7.61
CA LEU A 779 14.11 30.44 -6.50
C LEU A 779 15.01 29.55 -5.62
N TRP A 780 16.02 28.90 -6.21
CA TRP A 780 17.01 28.11 -5.48
C TRP A 780 17.71 28.87 -4.34
N VAL A 781 18.06 30.14 -4.56
CA VAL A 781 18.76 30.97 -3.56
C VAL A 781 17.86 31.20 -2.34
N TYR A 782 16.57 31.50 -2.58
CA TYR A 782 15.59 31.63 -1.52
C TYR A 782 15.30 30.28 -0.84
N TYR A 783 15.26 29.20 -1.61
CA TYR A 783 15.03 27.85 -1.13
C TYR A 783 16.13 27.36 -0.18
N GLN A 784 17.41 27.68 -0.45
CA GLN A 784 18.52 27.37 0.45
C GLN A 784 18.51 28.21 1.72
N ASN A 785 18.14 29.50 1.63
CA ASN A 785 18.28 30.43 2.74
C ASN A 785 17.03 30.54 3.64
N ASN A 786 15.88 30.01 3.22
CA ASN A 786 14.62 30.12 3.94
C ASN A 786 14.10 28.75 4.41
N THR A 787 14.08 28.56 5.73
CA THR A 787 13.66 27.31 6.37
C THR A 787 12.17 27.01 6.23
N ASP A 788 11.33 27.99 5.90
CA ASP A 788 9.88 27.78 5.74
C ASP A 788 9.51 27.38 4.32
N LEU A 789 10.16 27.95 3.30
CA LEU A 789 9.94 27.54 1.90
C LEU A 789 10.44 26.12 1.63
N SER A 790 11.47 25.67 2.34
CA SER A 790 11.98 24.30 2.23
C SER A 790 11.06 23.25 2.86
N LYS A 791 10.13 23.66 3.74
CA LYS A 791 9.12 22.77 4.39
C LYS A 791 7.92 22.47 3.50
N ILE A 792 7.61 23.31 2.53
CA ILE A 792 6.53 23.07 1.55
C ILE A 792 6.87 21.82 0.77
N ASP A 793 6.01 20.79 0.71
CA ASP A 793 6.33 19.52 0.03
C ASP A 793 6.06 19.60 -1.48
N SER A 794 5.04 20.36 -1.91
CA SER A 794 4.65 20.48 -3.32
C SER A 794 5.46 21.53 -4.10
N SER A 795 6.22 21.10 -5.12
CA SER A 795 6.92 22.03 -6.04
C SER A 795 5.97 22.96 -6.78
N HIS A 796 4.80 22.45 -7.18
CA HIS A 796 3.78 23.21 -7.91
C HIS A 796 3.15 24.31 -7.05
N TYR A 797 2.92 24.03 -5.76
CA TYR A 797 2.40 25.02 -4.82
C TYR A 797 3.46 26.05 -4.45
N LEU A 798 4.71 25.62 -4.23
CA LEU A 798 5.83 26.51 -3.96
C LEU A 798 6.01 27.53 -5.09
N LEU A 799 5.99 27.07 -6.35
CA LEU A 799 6.08 27.96 -7.52
C LEU A 799 4.90 28.94 -7.58
N HIS A 800 3.68 28.48 -7.31
CA HIS A 800 2.50 29.36 -7.29
C HIS A 800 2.57 30.42 -6.18
N MET A 801 3.00 30.04 -4.97
CA MET A 801 3.23 30.98 -3.88
C MET A 801 4.28 32.01 -4.26
N PHE A 802 5.40 31.55 -4.83
CA PHE A 802 6.47 32.44 -5.27
C PHE A 802 5.97 33.45 -6.32
N PHE A 803 5.18 33.00 -7.30
CA PHE A 803 4.57 33.90 -8.30
C PHE A 803 3.65 34.93 -7.67
N SER A 804 2.80 34.49 -6.73
CA SER A 804 1.87 35.38 -6.04
C SER A 804 2.60 36.45 -5.22
N LEU A 805 3.66 36.06 -4.50
CA LEU A 805 4.50 36.99 -3.72
C LEU A 805 5.24 38.00 -4.59
N LYS A 806 5.60 37.62 -5.82
CA LYS A 806 6.34 38.46 -6.77
C LYS A 806 5.43 39.17 -7.77
N ASN A 807 4.11 39.07 -7.63
CA ASN A 807 3.11 39.63 -8.55
C ASN A 807 3.35 39.20 -10.02
N ILE A 808 3.70 37.92 -10.21
CA ILE A 808 3.94 37.31 -11.53
C ILE A 808 2.67 36.61 -12.00
N PHE A 809 2.28 36.92 -13.24
CA PHE A 809 1.09 36.42 -13.90
C PHE A 809 1.44 35.26 -14.85
N THR A 810 0.60 34.23 -14.90
CA THR A 810 0.80 33.08 -15.79
C THR A 810 -0.13 33.18 -16.98
N VAL A 811 0.45 33.09 -18.17
CA VAL A 811 -0.30 32.97 -19.41
C VAL A 811 -0.10 31.59 -20.02
N LYS A 812 -1.06 31.17 -20.84
CA LYS A 812 -0.99 29.88 -21.50
C LYS A 812 0.18 29.85 -22.48
N PRO A 813 1.07 28.84 -22.44
CA PRO A 813 2.16 28.72 -23.38
C PRO A 813 1.64 28.40 -24.79
N ILE A 814 2.30 28.97 -25.79
CA ILE A 814 2.00 28.71 -27.21
C ILE A 814 2.45 27.30 -27.60
N LEU A 815 3.59 26.88 -27.06
CA LEU A 815 4.13 25.55 -27.28
C LEU A 815 3.54 24.57 -26.28
N GLN A 816 3.05 23.43 -26.77
CA GLN A 816 2.55 22.33 -25.97
C GLN A 816 3.68 21.35 -25.66
N ARG A 817 3.85 20.99 -24.38
CA ARG A 817 4.82 19.98 -23.96
C ARG A 817 4.34 18.55 -24.24
N ASP A 818 5.29 17.68 -24.58
CA ASP A 818 5.10 16.24 -24.73
C ASP A 818 6.10 15.50 -23.83
N VAL A 819 5.61 15.06 -22.67
CA VAL A 819 6.43 14.44 -21.62
C VAL A 819 6.90 13.03 -21.94
N SER A 820 6.36 12.42 -23.00
CA SER A 820 6.69 11.06 -23.43
C SER A 820 7.71 11.05 -24.56
N TYR A 821 8.06 12.21 -25.11
CA TYR A 821 8.79 12.34 -26.36
C TYR A 821 10.15 11.63 -26.33
N ALA A 822 10.90 11.80 -25.24
CA ALA A 822 12.22 11.19 -25.06
C ALA A 822 12.16 9.67 -24.86
N ILE A 823 11.04 9.14 -24.36
CA ILE A 823 10.90 7.72 -24.02
C ILE A 823 10.25 6.93 -25.16
N ARG A 824 9.38 7.55 -25.96
CA ARG A 824 8.73 6.86 -27.08
C ARG A 824 9.76 6.37 -28.09
N GLY A 825 9.81 5.05 -28.28
CA GLY A 825 10.70 4.38 -29.24
C GLY A 825 12.02 3.91 -28.65
N ILE A 826 12.31 4.15 -27.36
CA ILE A 826 13.48 3.55 -26.71
C ILE A 826 13.26 2.06 -26.47
N LYS A 827 14.36 1.32 -26.31
CA LYS A 827 14.31 -0.08 -25.91
C LYS A 827 13.92 -0.18 -24.43
N PHE A 828 12.77 -0.78 -24.15
CA PHE A 828 12.36 -1.07 -22.78
C PHE A 828 13.20 -2.22 -22.19
N PRO A 829 13.31 -2.31 -20.85
CA PRO A 829 13.87 -3.50 -20.21
C PRO A 829 13.12 -4.75 -20.68
N ASP A 830 13.84 -5.84 -20.96
CA ASP A 830 13.20 -7.11 -21.33
C ASP A 830 12.38 -7.62 -20.14
N VAL A 831 11.05 -7.56 -20.26
CA VAL A 831 10.10 -7.97 -19.22
C VAL A 831 9.33 -9.24 -19.61
N SER A 832 9.77 -9.96 -20.65
CA SER A 832 9.03 -11.10 -21.22
C SER A 832 8.72 -12.17 -20.17
N LYS A 833 9.72 -12.53 -19.37
CA LYS A 833 9.60 -13.55 -18.31
C LYS A 833 8.70 -13.10 -17.17
N GLU A 834 8.77 -11.84 -16.79
CA GLU A 834 7.97 -11.26 -15.71
C GLU A 834 6.50 -11.15 -16.14
N LEU A 835 6.24 -10.65 -17.35
CA LEU A 835 4.90 -10.52 -17.91
C LEU A 835 4.23 -11.90 -18.08
N GLU A 836 4.95 -12.91 -18.59
CA GLU A 836 4.41 -14.26 -18.73
C GLU A 836 4.01 -14.85 -17.36
N LYS A 837 4.90 -14.73 -16.37
CA LYS A 837 4.64 -15.21 -15.01
C LYS A 837 3.46 -14.51 -14.34
N ASP A 838 3.26 -13.22 -14.58
CA ASP A 838 2.15 -12.48 -14.01
C ASP A 838 0.84 -12.78 -14.76
N LEU A 839 0.87 -12.92 -16.09
CA LEU A 839 -0.29 -13.33 -16.89
C LEU A 839 -0.82 -14.72 -16.50
N LEU A 840 0.05 -15.65 -16.09
CA LEU A 840 -0.36 -16.97 -15.58
C LEU A 840 -1.14 -16.90 -14.26
N ASN A 841 -0.92 -15.84 -13.47
CA ASN A 841 -1.57 -15.65 -12.16
C ASN A 841 -2.66 -14.56 -12.18
N PHE A 842 -2.95 -13.99 -13.35
CA PHE A 842 -3.91 -12.90 -13.49
C PHE A 842 -5.35 -13.43 -13.48
N CYS A 843 -6.15 -13.00 -12.50
CA CYS A 843 -7.56 -13.37 -12.37
C CYS A 843 -8.45 -12.56 -13.34
N SER A 844 -9.18 -13.26 -14.23
CA SER A 844 -10.03 -12.66 -15.27
C SER A 844 -11.46 -12.33 -14.82
N GLU A 845 -11.85 -12.62 -13.57
CA GLU A 845 -13.24 -12.44 -13.10
C GLU A 845 -13.73 -10.98 -13.13
N HIS A 846 -12.81 -10.01 -13.11
CA HIS A 846 -13.13 -8.57 -13.06
C HIS A 846 -12.57 -7.76 -14.23
N TYR A 847 -11.82 -8.40 -15.13
CA TYR A 847 -11.09 -7.71 -16.20
C TYR A 847 -11.07 -8.54 -17.47
N ASP A 848 -11.12 -7.85 -18.62
CA ASP A 848 -10.96 -8.49 -19.92
C ASP A 848 -9.50 -8.95 -20.12
N TYR A 849 -9.26 -10.24 -19.87
CA TYR A 849 -7.94 -10.87 -19.99
C TYR A 849 -7.33 -10.66 -21.38
N GLY A 850 -8.12 -10.85 -22.44
CA GLY A 850 -7.64 -10.73 -23.82
C GLY A 850 -7.18 -9.32 -24.11
N ARG A 851 -7.97 -8.32 -23.72
CA ARG A 851 -7.64 -6.91 -23.88
C ARG A 851 -6.41 -6.50 -23.06
N VAL A 852 -6.34 -6.89 -21.78
CA VAL A 852 -5.20 -6.56 -20.90
C VAL A 852 -3.91 -7.17 -21.44
N LYS A 853 -3.93 -8.46 -21.78
CA LYS A 853 -2.79 -9.17 -22.37
C LYS A 853 -2.33 -8.49 -23.66
N ASN A 854 -3.24 -8.23 -24.60
CA ASN A 854 -2.90 -7.59 -25.88
C ASN A 854 -2.26 -6.22 -25.68
N ILE A 855 -2.77 -5.40 -24.76
CA ILE A 855 -2.20 -4.07 -24.48
C ILE A 855 -0.80 -4.18 -23.88
N LEU A 856 -0.59 -5.02 -22.85
CA LEU A 856 0.73 -5.16 -22.22
C LEU A 856 1.77 -5.76 -23.17
N GLN A 857 1.37 -6.74 -23.98
CA GLN A 857 2.24 -7.30 -25.02
C GLN A 857 2.57 -6.26 -26.09
N LYS A 858 1.59 -5.46 -26.52
CA LYS A 858 1.79 -4.34 -27.45
C LYS A 858 2.75 -3.28 -26.89
N MET A 859 2.64 -2.98 -25.59
CA MET A 859 3.49 -1.98 -24.93
C MET A 859 4.94 -2.44 -24.79
N PHE A 860 5.16 -3.69 -24.38
CA PHE A 860 6.48 -4.13 -23.89
C PHE A 860 7.16 -5.21 -24.73
N LEU A 861 6.42 -5.98 -25.52
CA LEU A 861 6.95 -7.13 -26.27
C LEU A 861 6.93 -6.95 -27.79
N SER A 862 6.08 -6.09 -28.34
CA SER A 862 5.90 -5.98 -29.80
C SER A 862 6.76 -4.89 -30.47
N TYR A 863 7.84 -4.43 -29.84
CA TYR A 863 8.73 -3.42 -30.43
C TYR A 863 9.97 -4.06 -31.07
N GLU A 864 9.75 -4.99 -31.99
CA GLU A 864 10.64 -5.18 -33.13
C GLU A 864 10.06 -4.38 -34.30
N SER A 865 10.80 -3.36 -34.74
CA SER A 865 10.60 -2.59 -35.98
C SER A 865 9.21 -1.96 -36.23
N LYS A 866 9.07 -0.66 -35.90
CA LYS A 866 8.32 0.27 -36.75
C LYS A 866 9.25 1.39 -37.19
N GLU A 867 10.18 1.05 -38.07
CA GLU A 867 10.56 1.95 -39.16
C GLU A 867 9.45 1.84 -40.20
N LEU A 868 8.70 2.93 -40.38
CA LEU A 868 8.00 3.31 -41.60
C LEU A 868 7.71 4.81 -41.54
#